data_AF-A0A7S4NTR9-F1
#
_entry.id   AF-A0A7S4NTR9-F1
#
_cell.length_a   1.000
_cell.length_b   1.000
_cell.length_c   1.000
_cell.angle_alpha   90.00
_cell.angle_beta   90.00
_cell.angle_gamma   90.00
#
_symmetry.space_group_name_H-M   'P 1'
#
loop_
_entity.id
_entity.type
_entity.pdbx_description
1 polymer ?
#
loop_
_entity_poly.entity_id
_entity_poly.type
_entity_poly.pdbx_seq_one_letter_code
_entity_poly.pdbx_strand_id
1 'polypeptide(L)'
;MSDPISQLGSWFGQERNQSFGELPSRRSSAQTVAKVPEKDKTECFGVGLAFEIGRDSSLFVSQLDPSCSAARSGVIQVHDEILKIDGELVEKQSLNLLKSRVLGRQGSFVNMTFRRLTDRGLFVFEVELMRGAAEFIEIVSQCKLMTKENKKLVAQIRESELTAESHRENMMTMLKDLQKFEEITAQYQALQRRAEGENERLSKEVAQLRQLLADRGEQGDQDLKQREEVEARLLAERKELELFYQGREEELKREVQSLQAVIRDMQAARERSQQEQQQLLQHEQEHRGLTAELEELRTANNNLTARVVKMNEEMTSKRLQGAAREEHMLDQIRQAERESSSLRKEIEGVKTQLELTRLELKEKELEVARMNSGSQEEMKTLAAKHDKSLSKIVKLEEEIWSKKSELQAFEQRIRLLTEKTETVGSERDEWRRRFTNMEEKNKHLMIELEATKSEAKRTVAEVVKEKDIHISSLEEEVETLRADKDRIKVLSSRTRQELFQQRERTESLEEEVRRLGDLMQEEQEGKKKLSQEISLLVRQLDELRDRSSSMMVDESRSQLAAMQEELARERQSRQEAEERLLTALLEREEVVESKDQVKVELTSNKQLVEALHGVGELQVKLSEDIAIFLDSLDLAHQPSWSPLEEEQKKPSWSLWSSDHSASVLELLGKQEASMLVLSSSLGQADSSCERLAQLTRQLHESFESQGSLRSTARVRQE
;
A
#
# COMPACT_ATOMS: atom_id res chain seq x y z
N MET A 1 -22.30 20.52 40.90
CA MET A 1 -20.97 20.72 40.29
C MET A 1 -21.06 20.24 38.84
N SER A 2 -20.14 20.63 37.97
CA SER A 2 -20.46 20.85 36.55
C SER A 2 -19.70 19.91 35.60
N ASP A 3 -20.43 19.23 34.71
CA ASP A 3 -19.85 18.43 33.61
C ASP A 3 -19.52 19.31 32.39
N PRO A 4 -18.29 19.24 31.83
CA PRO A 4 -17.87 20.09 30.71
C PRO A 4 -17.76 19.36 29.36
N ILE A 5 -18.80 18.63 28.91
CA ILE A 5 -18.79 17.91 27.61
C ILE A 5 -20.04 18.23 26.77
N SER A 6 -20.19 19.51 26.37
CA SER A 6 -21.37 19.98 25.60
C SER A 6 -21.08 21.06 24.53
N GLN A 7 -19.87 21.16 23.98
CA GLN A 7 -19.51 22.19 22.98
C GLN A 7 -18.55 21.72 21.86
N LEU A 8 -18.92 20.69 21.07
CA LEU A 8 -18.17 20.36 19.84
C LEU A 8 -19.00 19.57 18.79
N GLY A 9 -20.17 20.09 18.42
CA GLY A 9 -21.06 19.41 17.46
C GLY A 9 -22.12 20.30 16.80
N SER A 10 -21.71 21.27 15.96
CA SER A 10 -22.64 22.11 15.18
C SER A 10 -22.02 22.81 13.95
N TRP A 11 -21.06 22.19 13.24
CA TRP A 11 -20.30 22.86 12.16
C TRP A 11 -20.25 22.15 10.79
N PHE A 12 -21.02 21.07 10.60
CA PHE A 12 -21.27 20.46 9.29
C PHE A 12 -22.75 20.07 9.20
N GLY A 13 -23.56 20.78 8.41
CA GLY A 13 -25.00 20.46 8.39
C GLY A 13 -25.97 21.24 7.52
N GLN A 14 -25.61 22.29 6.76
CA GLN A 14 -26.55 22.90 5.80
C GLN A 14 -25.88 23.81 4.77
N GLU A 15 -25.69 23.32 3.54
CA GLU A 15 -25.80 24.13 2.31
C GLU A 15 -25.84 23.22 1.05
N ARG A 16 -27.06 22.87 0.65
CA ARG A 16 -27.41 22.46 -0.72
C ARG A 16 -28.64 23.26 -1.13
N ASN A 17 -28.77 23.53 -2.43
CA ASN A 17 -29.90 24.23 -3.05
C ASN A 17 -30.04 25.71 -2.64
N GLN A 18 -29.12 26.56 -3.10
CA GLN A 18 -29.51 27.90 -3.57
C GLN A 18 -29.43 27.94 -5.09
N SER A 19 -30.44 28.53 -5.71
CA SER A 19 -30.59 28.63 -7.17
C SER A 19 -29.61 29.63 -7.78
N PHE A 20 -29.33 29.48 -9.07
CA PHE A 20 -28.66 30.51 -9.87
C PHE A 20 -29.43 31.84 -9.76
N GLY A 21 -28.90 32.79 -8.99
CA GLY A 21 -29.43 34.15 -8.90
C GLY A 21 -29.09 34.93 -10.17
N GLU A 22 -30.09 35.60 -10.75
CA GLU A 22 -29.91 36.39 -11.97
C GLU A 22 -28.94 37.57 -11.74
N LEU A 23 -28.03 37.79 -12.67
CA LEU A 23 -27.10 38.92 -12.61
C LEU A 23 -27.89 40.25 -12.70
N PRO A 24 -27.74 41.18 -11.74
CA PRO A 24 -28.52 42.40 -11.73
C PRO A 24 -28.15 43.30 -12.92
N SER A 25 -29.09 43.45 -13.84
CA SER A 25 -28.97 44.33 -15.02
C SER A 25 -28.70 45.78 -14.59
N ARG A 26 -27.44 46.20 -14.69
CA ARG A 26 -26.98 47.49 -14.16
C ARG A 26 -27.36 48.61 -15.13
N ARG A 27 -28.48 49.27 -14.82
CA ARG A 27 -29.09 50.34 -15.63
C ARG A 27 -28.09 51.43 -16.03
N SER A 28 -28.27 51.92 -17.26
CA SER A 28 -27.60 53.08 -17.84
C SER A 28 -27.84 54.38 -17.07
N SER A 29 -26.79 55.14 -16.79
CA SER A 29 -26.85 56.58 -16.51
C SER A 29 -25.51 57.26 -16.86
N ALA A 30 -25.56 58.57 -17.10
CA ALA A 30 -24.40 59.46 -17.35
C ALA A 30 -23.45 59.05 -18.51
N GLN A 31 -23.86 59.37 -19.74
CA GLN A 31 -22.99 59.35 -20.92
C GLN A 31 -22.02 60.56 -20.90
N THR A 32 -20.99 60.51 -20.04
CA THR A 32 -19.84 61.42 -20.17
C THR A 32 -19.06 61.07 -21.42
N VAL A 33 -18.82 62.05 -22.29
CA VAL A 33 -17.98 61.88 -23.48
C VAL A 33 -16.52 61.82 -23.04
N ALA A 34 -16.08 60.65 -22.60
CA ALA A 34 -14.68 60.36 -22.36
C ALA A 34 -13.91 60.58 -23.67
N LYS A 35 -12.82 61.36 -23.60
CA LYS A 35 -11.82 61.36 -24.69
C LYS A 35 -11.43 59.91 -24.96
N VAL A 36 -11.52 59.49 -26.22
CA VAL A 36 -10.92 58.22 -26.65
C VAL A 36 -9.44 58.28 -26.24
N PRO A 37 -8.94 57.37 -25.40
CA PRO A 37 -7.53 57.36 -25.04
C PRO A 37 -6.70 57.20 -26.31
N GLU A 38 -5.57 57.91 -26.39
CA GLU A 38 -4.69 57.77 -27.54
C GLU A 38 -4.31 56.30 -27.70
N LYS A 39 -4.38 55.82 -28.95
CA LYS A 39 -4.34 54.39 -29.26
C LYS A 39 -2.99 53.80 -28.87
N ASP A 40 -2.94 53.23 -27.66
CA ASP A 40 -1.77 52.55 -27.12
C ASP A 40 -1.15 51.66 -28.19
N LYS A 41 0.17 51.81 -28.39
CA LYS A 41 0.95 51.04 -29.37
C LYS A 41 1.01 49.59 -28.91
N THR A 42 -0.07 48.86 -29.16
CA THR A 42 -0.27 47.50 -28.68
C THR A 42 0.85 46.63 -29.24
N GLU A 43 1.69 46.08 -28.38
CA GLU A 43 2.87 45.35 -28.81
C GLU A 43 2.45 44.15 -29.67
N CYS A 44 2.89 44.15 -30.92
CA CYS A 44 2.49 43.20 -31.95
C CYS A 44 3.57 42.15 -32.11
N PHE A 45 3.31 40.94 -31.61
CA PHE A 45 4.22 39.82 -31.62
C PHE A 45 3.95 38.90 -32.80
N GLY A 46 5.02 38.29 -33.33
CA GLY A 46 4.96 37.30 -34.40
C GLY A 46 5.14 35.87 -33.88
N VAL A 47 5.51 34.97 -34.80
CA VAL A 47 5.72 33.54 -34.54
C VAL A 47 7.17 33.07 -34.79
N GLY A 48 8.08 33.99 -35.13
CA GLY A 48 9.50 33.68 -35.39
C GLY A 48 9.82 33.19 -36.82
N LEU A 49 9.10 33.68 -37.82
CA LEU A 49 9.34 33.40 -39.25
C LEU A 49 9.97 34.63 -39.94
N ALA A 50 11.06 34.40 -40.68
CA ALA A 50 11.53 35.30 -41.73
C ALA A 50 11.11 34.76 -43.11
N PHE A 51 10.81 35.66 -44.04
CA PHE A 51 10.37 35.31 -45.39
C PHE A 51 11.28 35.94 -46.45
N GLU A 52 11.50 35.21 -47.54
CA GLU A 52 12.14 35.66 -48.78
C GLU A 52 11.14 35.61 -49.94
N ILE A 53 11.28 36.53 -50.89
CA ILE A 53 10.39 36.65 -52.05
C ILE A 53 11.06 35.96 -53.25
N GLY A 54 10.43 34.89 -53.74
CA GLY A 54 10.86 34.16 -54.93
C GLY A 54 10.67 34.94 -56.23
N ARG A 55 11.26 34.43 -57.32
CA ARG A 55 11.23 35.06 -58.65
C ARG A 55 9.83 35.22 -59.25
N ASP A 56 8.88 34.41 -58.78
CA ASP A 56 7.46 34.40 -59.14
C ASP A 56 6.58 35.16 -58.14
N SER A 57 7.18 35.93 -57.23
CA SER A 57 6.55 36.62 -56.09
C SER A 57 5.95 35.70 -55.01
N SER A 58 6.25 34.40 -55.03
CA SER A 58 5.89 33.48 -53.96
C SER A 58 6.75 33.71 -52.71
N LEU A 59 6.20 33.41 -51.53
CA LEU A 59 6.78 33.76 -50.23
C LEU A 59 7.28 32.50 -49.51
N PHE A 60 8.59 32.37 -49.38
CA PHE A 60 9.26 31.20 -48.79
C PHE A 60 9.83 31.52 -47.41
N VAL A 61 9.78 30.58 -46.48
CA VAL A 61 10.44 30.69 -45.17
C VAL A 61 11.94 30.65 -45.37
N SER A 62 12.64 31.74 -45.06
CA SER A 62 14.11 31.84 -45.22
C SER A 62 14.87 31.59 -43.92
N GLN A 63 14.26 31.91 -42.77
CA GLN A 63 14.83 31.66 -41.46
C GLN A 63 13.73 31.40 -40.42
N LEU A 64 14.07 30.57 -39.43
CA LEU A 64 13.28 30.28 -38.23
C LEU A 64 14.04 30.79 -37.00
N ASP A 65 13.38 31.53 -36.12
CA ASP A 65 13.92 31.83 -34.78
C ASP A 65 13.71 30.60 -33.87
N PRO A 66 14.78 29.92 -33.42
CA PRO A 66 14.70 28.70 -32.61
C PRO A 66 13.95 28.90 -31.28
N SER A 67 13.88 30.14 -30.81
CA SER A 67 13.28 30.52 -29.54
C SER A 67 11.75 30.59 -29.62
N CYS A 68 11.19 30.80 -30.82
CA CYS A 68 9.79 31.11 -31.08
C CYS A 68 8.94 29.89 -31.50
N SER A 69 7.62 30.10 -31.60
CA SER A 69 6.63 29.05 -31.82
C SER A 69 6.76 28.31 -33.15
N ALA A 70 7.14 28.98 -34.25
CA ALA A 70 7.32 28.33 -35.54
C ALA A 70 8.41 27.25 -35.50
N ALA A 71 9.59 27.57 -34.96
CA ALA A 71 10.68 26.61 -34.83
C ALA A 71 10.36 25.50 -33.81
N ARG A 72 9.81 25.87 -32.63
CA ARG A 72 9.40 24.92 -31.58
C ARG A 72 8.28 23.96 -32.04
N SER A 73 7.59 24.22 -33.15
CA SER A 73 6.63 23.27 -33.74
C SER A 73 7.31 22.05 -34.35
N GLY A 74 8.52 22.20 -34.91
CA GLY A 74 9.19 21.19 -35.73
C GLY A 74 8.51 20.84 -37.07
N VAL A 75 7.30 21.36 -37.33
CA VAL A 75 6.52 21.04 -38.55
C VAL A 75 6.98 21.87 -39.74
N ILE A 76 7.26 23.16 -39.51
CA ILE A 76 7.70 24.13 -40.52
C ILE A 76 9.22 24.05 -40.70
N GLN A 77 9.68 24.16 -41.94
CA GLN A 77 11.07 24.09 -42.37
C GLN A 77 11.44 25.29 -43.26
N VAL A 78 12.74 25.55 -43.41
CA VAL A 78 13.25 26.52 -44.37
C VAL A 78 12.92 26.03 -45.79
N HIS A 79 12.59 26.97 -46.68
CA HIS A 79 12.04 26.77 -48.04
C HIS A 79 10.58 26.27 -48.12
N ASP A 80 9.84 26.18 -47.00
CA ASP A 80 8.38 26.07 -47.07
C ASP A 80 7.76 27.34 -47.66
N GLU A 81 6.81 27.20 -48.57
CA GLU A 81 6.09 28.30 -49.19
C GLU A 81 4.76 28.56 -48.45
N ILE A 82 4.40 29.81 -48.18
CA ILE A 82 3.11 30.12 -47.52
C ILE A 82 1.98 30.37 -48.52
N LEU A 83 0.87 29.65 -48.33
CA LEU A 83 -0.34 29.77 -49.15
C LEU A 83 -1.44 30.60 -48.47
N LYS A 84 -1.67 30.38 -47.17
CA LYS A 84 -2.80 30.99 -46.44
C LYS A 84 -2.43 31.42 -45.02
N ILE A 85 -3.16 32.42 -44.52
CA ILE A 85 -3.21 32.79 -43.09
C ILE A 85 -4.67 32.96 -42.68
N ASP A 86 -5.08 32.33 -41.57
CA ASP A 86 -6.43 32.39 -40.99
C ASP A 86 -7.54 32.14 -42.04
N GLY A 87 -7.27 31.20 -42.96
CA GLY A 87 -8.15 30.82 -44.08
C GLY A 87 -8.01 31.65 -45.36
N GLU A 88 -7.51 32.89 -45.28
CA GLU A 88 -7.33 33.79 -46.43
C GLU A 88 -6.08 33.45 -47.25
N LEU A 89 -6.15 33.56 -48.58
CA LEU A 89 -5.03 33.31 -49.48
C LEU A 89 -4.01 34.47 -49.43
N VAL A 90 -2.75 34.14 -49.09
CA VAL A 90 -1.62 35.08 -49.07
C VAL A 90 -0.57 34.79 -50.14
N GLU A 91 -0.73 33.72 -50.93
CA GLU A 91 0.11 33.43 -52.10
C GLU A 91 0.20 34.66 -53.01
N LYS A 92 1.43 35.11 -53.31
CA LYS A 92 1.77 36.27 -54.17
C LYS A 92 1.22 37.63 -53.67
N GLN A 93 0.82 37.72 -52.40
CA GLN A 93 0.46 39.00 -51.76
C GLN A 93 1.69 39.79 -51.29
N SER A 94 1.50 41.10 -51.04
CA SER A 94 2.59 41.94 -50.54
C SER A 94 3.05 41.52 -49.14
N LEU A 95 4.36 41.62 -48.88
CA LEU A 95 4.97 41.33 -47.57
C LEU A 95 4.37 42.16 -46.43
N ASN A 96 3.84 43.36 -46.73
CA ASN A 96 3.12 44.20 -45.76
C ASN A 96 1.78 43.59 -45.33
N LEU A 97 1.01 43.02 -46.28
CA LEU A 97 -0.22 42.30 -45.95
C LEU A 97 0.09 41.06 -45.12
N LEU A 98 1.08 40.26 -45.53
CA LEU A 98 1.58 39.10 -44.77
C LEU A 98 1.93 39.49 -43.32
N LYS A 99 2.76 40.53 -43.14
CA LYS A 99 3.17 41.03 -41.83
C LYS A 99 1.97 41.46 -40.97
N SER A 100 0.94 42.09 -41.57
CA SER A 100 -0.28 42.49 -40.85
C SER A 100 -1.17 41.33 -40.39
N ARG A 101 -0.99 40.12 -40.94
CA ARG A 101 -1.72 38.89 -40.56
C ARG A 101 -0.93 37.98 -39.64
N VAL A 102 0.40 37.89 -39.84
CA VAL A 102 1.29 37.12 -38.94
C VAL A 102 1.43 37.80 -37.57
N LEU A 103 1.53 39.14 -37.52
CA LEU A 103 1.65 39.87 -36.25
C LEU A 103 0.30 40.03 -35.54
N GLY A 104 0.32 40.05 -34.21
CA GLY A 104 -0.88 40.21 -33.39
C GLY A 104 -0.59 40.19 -31.88
N ARG A 105 -1.64 40.06 -31.06
CA ARG A 105 -1.50 40.07 -29.59
C ARG A 105 -0.75 38.84 -29.09
N GLN A 106 0.12 39.01 -28.10
CA GLN A 106 0.77 37.92 -27.37
C GLN A 106 -0.26 36.90 -26.83
N GLY A 107 0.03 35.61 -27.00
CA GLY A 107 -0.87 34.51 -26.61
C GLY A 107 -2.07 34.28 -27.54
N SER A 108 -2.25 35.08 -28.60
CA SER A 108 -3.20 34.75 -29.67
C SER A 108 -2.62 33.69 -30.61
N PHE A 109 -3.48 32.98 -31.34
CA PHE A 109 -3.09 31.96 -32.30
C PHE A 109 -3.29 32.45 -33.74
N VAL A 110 -2.57 31.84 -34.68
CA VAL A 110 -2.65 32.06 -36.13
C VAL A 110 -2.57 30.71 -36.85
N ASN A 111 -3.49 30.46 -37.77
CA ASN A 111 -3.45 29.26 -38.61
C ASN A 111 -2.76 29.60 -39.92
N MET A 112 -1.73 28.82 -40.28
CA MET A 112 -0.90 29.09 -41.45
C MET A 112 -0.83 27.84 -42.32
N THR A 113 -1.23 27.94 -43.60
CA THR A 113 -1.14 26.84 -44.56
C THR A 113 0.12 26.99 -45.41
N PHE A 114 0.96 25.95 -45.41
CA PHE A 114 2.22 25.90 -46.15
C PHE A 114 2.21 24.83 -47.25
N ARG A 115 3.07 25.03 -48.26
CA ARG A 115 3.35 24.13 -49.38
C ARG A 115 4.84 23.79 -49.37
N ARG A 116 5.17 22.51 -49.18
CA ARG A 116 6.53 21.97 -49.25
C ARG A 116 6.69 21.20 -50.56
N LEU A 117 7.78 21.46 -51.29
CA LEU A 117 8.22 20.57 -52.35
C LEU A 117 9.00 19.41 -51.74
N THR A 118 8.61 18.18 -52.06
CA THR A 118 9.31 16.95 -51.65
C THR A 118 9.60 16.09 -52.87
N ASP A 119 10.49 15.11 -52.74
CA ASP A 119 10.79 14.12 -53.79
C ASP A 119 9.55 13.35 -54.28
N ARG A 120 8.47 13.34 -53.49
CA ARG A 120 7.18 12.70 -53.79
C ARG A 120 6.13 13.68 -54.35
N GLY A 121 6.51 14.94 -54.60
CA GLY A 121 5.63 16.00 -55.09
C GLY A 121 5.34 17.09 -54.05
N LEU A 122 4.31 17.90 -54.34
CA LEU A 122 3.89 19.01 -53.49
C LEU A 122 3.04 18.49 -52.31
N PHE A 123 3.50 18.75 -51.09
CA PHE A 123 2.78 18.47 -49.85
C PHE A 123 2.23 19.77 -49.26
N VAL A 124 0.93 19.80 -48.93
CA VAL A 124 0.27 20.98 -48.35
C VAL A 124 -0.24 20.62 -46.95
N PHE A 125 0.06 21.46 -45.97
CA PHE A 125 -0.26 21.24 -44.56
C PHE A 125 -0.61 22.54 -43.84
N GLU A 126 -1.31 22.43 -42.72
CA GLU A 126 -1.72 23.58 -41.88
C GLU A 126 -1.11 23.47 -40.49
N VAL A 127 -0.70 24.60 -39.92
CA VAL A 127 -0.09 24.70 -38.60
C VAL A 127 -0.72 25.84 -37.82
N GLU A 128 -1.23 25.54 -36.62
CA GLU A 128 -1.62 26.56 -35.63
C GLU A 128 -0.38 26.99 -34.83
N LEU A 129 -0.09 28.29 -34.82
CA LEU A 129 1.06 28.87 -34.12
C LEU A 129 0.62 29.93 -33.10
N MET A 130 1.25 29.94 -31.94
CA MET A 130 1.02 30.96 -30.91
C MET A 130 1.91 32.19 -31.16
N ARG A 131 1.32 33.38 -31.26
CA ARG A 131 2.04 34.65 -31.38
C ARG A 131 2.63 35.05 -30.02
N GLY A 132 3.89 35.47 -29.95
CA GLY A 132 4.50 35.94 -28.71
C GLY A 132 6.03 36.08 -28.74
N ALA A 133 6.58 36.83 -27.78
CA ALA A 133 8.03 36.84 -27.53
C ALA A 133 8.53 35.46 -27.06
N ALA A 134 9.78 35.14 -27.38
CA ALA A 134 10.46 33.88 -27.05
C ALA A 134 10.24 33.42 -25.59
N GLU A 135 10.49 34.33 -24.64
CA GLU A 135 10.32 34.14 -23.19
C GLU A 135 8.91 33.65 -22.83
N PHE A 136 7.88 34.24 -23.44
CA PHE A 136 6.48 33.88 -23.22
C PHE A 136 6.12 32.53 -23.85
N ILE A 137 6.65 32.22 -25.05
CA ILE A 137 6.49 30.90 -25.66
C ILE A 137 7.10 29.83 -24.73
N GLU A 138 8.26 30.12 -24.14
CA GLU A 138 8.92 29.23 -23.19
C GLU A 138 8.11 29.04 -21.90
N ILE A 139 7.69 30.13 -21.24
CA ILE A 139 6.87 30.07 -20.02
C ILE A 139 5.61 29.24 -20.26
N VAL A 140 4.89 29.46 -21.35
CA VAL A 140 3.69 28.66 -21.68
C VAL A 140 4.04 27.20 -21.97
N SER A 141 5.22 26.90 -22.53
CA SER A 141 5.67 25.52 -22.72
C SER A 141 5.99 24.82 -21.39
N GLN A 142 6.61 25.53 -20.44
CA GLN A 142 6.87 25.03 -19.08
C GLN A 142 5.55 24.82 -18.32
N CYS A 143 4.60 25.75 -18.39
CA CYS A 143 3.26 25.57 -17.82
C CYS A 143 2.51 24.36 -18.44
N LYS A 144 2.70 24.07 -19.73
CA LYS A 144 2.14 22.88 -20.40
C LYS A 144 2.83 21.57 -19.98
N LEU A 145 4.05 21.61 -19.45
CA LEU A 145 4.72 20.45 -18.83
C LEU A 145 4.25 20.26 -17.39
N MET A 146 4.30 21.32 -16.56
CA MET A 146 3.80 21.29 -15.18
C MET A 146 2.33 20.86 -15.08
N THR A 147 1.48 21.25 -16.05
CA THR A 147 0.06 20.81 -16.07
C THR A 147 -0.12 19.36 -16.53
N LYS A 148 0.87 18.73 -17.18
CA LYS A 148 0.90 17.27 -17.39
C LYS A 148 1.41 16.55 -16.15
N GLU A 149 2.43 17.08 -15.48
CA GLU A 149 3.00 16.52 -14.25
C GLU A 149 1.99 16.56 -13.10
N ASN A 150 1.33 17.70 -12.87
CA ASN A 150 0.23 17.81 -11.90
C ASN A 150 -0.93 16.83 -12.21
N LYS A 151 -1.20 16.53 -13.49
CA LYS A 151 -2.19 15.51 -13.86
C LYS A 151 -1.74 14.09 -13.55
N LYS A 152 -0.43 13.77 -13.64
CA LYS A 152 0.14 12.50 -13.16
C LYS A 152 0.04 12.40 -11.64
N LEU A 153 0.48 13.43 -10.92
CA LEU A 153 0.45 13.46 -9.45
C LEU A 153 -0.98 13.32 -8.91
N VAL A 154 -1.97 14.02 -9.50
CA VAL A 154 -3.40 13.86 -9.12
C VAL A 154 -3.95 12.46 -9.46
N ALA A 155 -3.42 11.77 -10.48
CA ALA A 155 -3.79 10.38 -10.73
C ALA A 155 -3.19 9.42 -9.69
N GLN A 156 -1.90 9.59 -9.35
CA GLN A 156 -1.21 8.80 -8.33
C GLN A 156 -1.82 8.99 -6.94
N ILE A 157 -2.21 10.22 -6.57
CA ILE A 157 -2.93 10.50 -5.33
C ILE A 157 -4.24 9.69 -5.29
N ARG A 158 -5.07 9.74 -6.34
CA ARG A 158 -6.33 8.97 -6.41
C ARG A 158 -6.13 7.46 -6.36
N GLU A 159 -5.03 6.96 -6.92
CA GLU A 159 -4.66 5.55 -6.83
C GLU A 159 -4.31 5.17 -5.38
N SER A 160 -3.55 6.01 -4.68
CA SER A 160 -3.24 5.83 -3.24
C SER A 160 -4.46 6.01 -2.31
N GLU A 161 -5.39 6.91 -2.64
CA GLU A 161 -6.67 7.04 -1.93
C GLU A 161 -7.50 5.76 -2.06
N LEU A 162 -7.55 5.16 -3.25
CA LEU A 162 -8.35 3.97 -3.54
C LEU A 162 -7.74 2.69 -2.92
N THR A 163 -6.41 2.57 -2.84
CA THR A 163 -5.77 1.47 -2.09
C THR A 163 -5.94 1.63 -0.58
N ALA A 164 -5.88 2.86 -0.05
CA ALA A 164 -6.15 3.14 1.36
C ALA A 164 -7.62 2.86 1.74
N GLU A 165 -8.58 3.19 0.89
CA GLU A 165 -10.01 2.86 1.07
C GLU A 165 -10.20 1.32 1.10
N SER A 166 -9.59 0.60 0.16
CA SER A 166 -9.62 -0.88 0.14
C SER A 166 -8.99 -1.49 1.41
N HIS A 167 -7.86 -0.95 1.90
CA HIS A 167 -7.27 -1.39 3.16
C HIS A 167 -8.21 -1.12 4.35
N ARG A 168 -8.92 0.02 4.35
CA ARG A 168 -9.92 0.37 5.36
C ARG A 168 -11.10 -0.59 5.38
N GLU A 169 -11.60 -1.00 4.21
CA GLU A 169 -12.66 -2.01 4.11
C GLU A 169 -12.21 -3.38 4.65
N ASN A 170 -10.99 -3.81 4.32
CA ASN A 170 -10.40 -5.06 4.83
C ASN A 170 -10.18 -5.03 6.36
N MET A 171 -9.77 -3.90 6.92
CA MET A 171 -9.70 -3.73 8.38
C MET A 171 -11.10 -3.77 9.03
N MET A 172 -12.12 -3.20 8.37
CA MET A 172 -13.51 -3.24 8.85
C MET A 172 -14.18 -4.61 8.74
N THR A 173 -13.75 -5.51 7.85
CA THR A 173 -14.18 -6.92 7.87
C THR A 173 -13.46 -7.69 8.97
N MET A 174 -12.14 -7.52 9.13
CA MET A 174 -11.36 -8.13 10.21
C MET A 174 -11.91 -7.82 11.62
N LEU A 175 -12.35 -6.57 11.86
CA LEU A 175 -12.99 -6.16 13.11
C LEU A 175 -14.35 -6.86 13.36
N LYS A 176 -15.14 -7.13 12.30
CA LYS A 176 -16.41 -7.87 12.44
C LYS A 176 -16.17 -9.35 12.75
N ASP A 177 -15.11 -9.93 12.21
CA ASP A 177 -14.76 -11.33 12.47
C ASP A 177 -14.18 -11.53 13.88
N LEU A 178 -13.47 -10.52 14.44
CA LEU A 178 -13.14 -10.48 15.87
C LEU A 178 -14.40 -10.45 16.76
N GLN A 179 -15.40 -9.62 16.43
CA GLN A 179 -16.64 -9.57 17.21
C GLN A 179 -17.37 -10.93 17.22
N LYS A 180 -17.47 -11.61 16.07
CA LYS A 180 -18.01 -12.98 15.99
C LYS A 180 -17.21 -13.96 16.85
N PHE A 181 -15.89 -13.82 16.89
CA PHE A 181 -15.03 -14.68 17.70
C PHE A 181 -15.26 -14.48 19.21
N GLU A 182 -15.48 -13.24 19.67
CA GLU A 182 -15.90 -12.95 21.04
C GLU A 182 -17.28 -13.55 21.36
N GLU A 183 -18.25 -13.43 20.43
CA GLU A 183 -19.58 -14.03 20.55
C GLU A 183 -19.53 -15.58 20.64
N ILE A 184 -18.72 -16.24 19.81
CA ILE A 184 -18.50 -17.70 19.85
C ILE A 184 -17.82 -18.10 21.17
N THR A 185 -16.82 -17.33 21.63
CA THR A 185 -16.12 -17.60 22.90
C THR A 185 -17.07 -17.50 24.10
N ALA A 186 -17.99 -16.53 24.08
CA ALA A 186 -19.02 -16.39 25.11
C ALA A 186 -20.04 -17.55 25.09
N GLN A 187 -20.45 -18.01 23.89
CA GLN A 187 -21.31 -19.19 23.74
C GLN A 187 -20.63 -20.46 24.27
N TYR A 188 -19.34 -20.66 23.97
CA TYR A 188 -18.57 -21.79 24.47
C TYR A 188 -18.51 -21.81 26.01
N GLN A 189 -18.20 -20.68 26.64
CA GLN A 189 -18.20 -20.57 28.11
C GLN A 189 -19.58 -20.82 28.74
N ALA A 190 -20.67 -20.46 28.06
CA ALA A 190 -22.03 -20.76 28.51
C ALA A 190 -22.37 -22.26 28.41
N LEU A 191 -21.93 -22.93 27.34
CA LEU A 191 -22.06 -24.38 27.18
C LEU A 191 -21.24 -25.14 28.22
N GLN A 192 -20.01 -24.72 28.50
CA GLN A 192 -19.16 -25.33 29.52
C GLN A 192 -19.82 -25.30 30.90
N ARG A 193 -20.29 -24.13 31.36
CA ARG A 193 -21.00 -24.00 32.65
C ARG A 193 -22.27 -24.84 32.72
N ARG A 194 -22.93 -25.06 31.59
CA ARG A 194 -24.11 -25.94 31.52
C ARG A 194 -23.71 -27.41 31.69
N ALA A 195 -22.67 -27.88 31.02
CA ALA A 195 -22.15 -29.23 31.19
C ALA A 195 -21.63 -29.49 32.61
N GLU A 196 -20.97 -28.51 33.23
CA GLU A 196 -20.56 -28.53 34.64
C GLU A 196 -21.79 -28.68 35.57
N GLY A 197 -22.85 -27.91 35.36
CA GLY A 197 -24.09 -27.99 36.13
C GLY A 197 -24.89 -29.28 35.92
N GLU A 198 -24.91 -29.82 34.70
CA GLU A 198 -25.56 -31.11 34.39
C GLU A 198 -24.76 -32.29 34.99
N ASN A 199 -23.42 -32.24 34.98
CA ASN A 199 -22.57 -33.19 35.70
C ASN A 199 -22.74 -33.11 37.23
N GLU A 200 -22.84 -31.92 37.80
CA GLU A 200 -23.17 -31.73 39.22
C GLU A 200 -24.52 -32.37 39.59
N ARG A 201 -25.52 -32.27 38.70
CA ARG A 201 -26.83 -32.88 38.91
C ARG A 201 -26.75 -34.41 38.83
N LEU A 202 -26.13 -34.96 37.79
CA LEU A 202 -25.98 -36.41 37.63
C LEU A 202 -25.17 -37.02 38.79
N SER A 203 -24.14 -36.34 39.28
CA SER A 203 -23.38 -36.75 40.47
C SER A 203 -24.27 -36.85 41.72
N LYS A 204 -25.21 -35.91 41.91
CA LYS A 204 -26.19 -35.93 43.02
C LYS A 204 -27.22 -37.04 42.85
N GLU A 205 -27.73 -37.28 41.65
CA GLU A 205 -28.66 -38.38 41.35
C GLU A 205 -27.99 -39.75 41.55
N VAL A 206 -26.74 -39.95 41.12
CA VAL A 206 -25.94 -41.15 41.38
C VAL A 206 -25.68 -41.36 42.88
N ALA A 207 -25.43 -40.28 43.64
CA ALA A 207 -25.28 -40.37 45.10
C ALA A 207 -26.59 -40.82 45.79
N GLN A 208 -27.73 -40.27 45.37
CA GLN A 208 -29.06 -40.66 45.87
C GLN A 208 -29.39 -42.12 45.54
N LEU A 209 -29.11 -42.57 44.30
CA LEU A 209 -29.32 -43.97 43.90
C LEU A 209 -28.45 -44.93 44.71
N ARG A 210 -27.18 -44.59 44.98
CA ARG A 210 -26.30 -45.37 45.86
C ARG A 210 -26.84 -45.49 47.29
N GLN A 211 -27.41 -44.41 47.83
CA GLN A 211 -28.05 -44.43 49.14
C GLN A 211 -29.29 -45.35 49.14
N LEU A 212 -30.18 -45.21 48.15
CA LEU A 212 -31.37 -46.07 48.01
C LEU A 212 -31.05 -47.56 47.78
N LEU A 213 -29.90 -47.87 47.17
CA LEU A 213 -29.42 -49.26 47.01
C LEU A 213 -28.88 -49.85 48.32
N ALA A 214 -28.21 -49.04 49.14
CA ALA A 214 -27.78 -49.43 50.49
C ALA A 214 -28.98 -49.65 51.44
N ASP A 215 -29.97 -48.76 51.38
CA ASP A 215 -31.22 -48.86 52.18
C ASP A 215 -32.09 -50.08 51.80
N ARG A 216 -31.83 -50.72 50.65
CA ARG A 216 -32.50 -51.96 50.19
C ARG A 216 -31.69 -53.24 50.47
N GLY A 217 -30.91 -53.28 51.55
CA GLY A 217 -29.91 -54.34 51.81
C GLY A 217 -30.41 -55.75 52.16
N GLU A 218 -31.71 -55.99 52.41
CA GLU A 218 -32.18 -57.19 53.14
C GLU A 218 -33.20 -58.10 52.39
N GLN A 219 -33.25 -58.10 51.05
CA GLN A 219 -34.10 -59.06 50.31
C GLN A 219 -33.42 -59.70 49.09
N GLY A 220 -33.19 -61.02 49.19
CA GLY A 220 -33.18 -61.98 48.07
C GLY A 220 -31.93 -62.12 47.20
N ASP A 221 -31.37 -63.34 47.12
CA ASP A 221 -30.28 -63.69 46.18
C ASP A 221 -30.65 -63.59 44.68
N GLN A 222 -31.95 -63.45 44.35
CA GLN A 222 -32.41 -63.17 42.99
C GLN A 222 -32.27 -61.68 42.62
N ASP A 223 -32.45 -60.77 43.58
CA ASP A 223 -32.19 -59.34 43.40
C ASP A 223 -30.69 -59.08 43.19
N LEU A 224 -29.81 -59.85 43.83
CA LEU A 224 -28.36 -59.71 43.65
C LEU A 224 -27.92 -59.88 42.19
N LYS A 225 -28.43 -60.89 41.47
CA LYS A 225 -28.10 -61.06 40.05
C LYS A 225 -28.68 -59.96 39.16
N GLN A 226 -29.87 -59.46 39.48
CA GLN A 226 -30.43 -58.31 38.75
C GLN A 226 -29.67 -57.01 39.06
N ARG A 227 -29.14 -56.85 40.28
CA ARG A 227 -28.20 -55.77 40.62
C ARG A 227 -26.90 -55.91 39.85
N GLU A 228 -26.28 -57.09 39.80
CA GLU A 228 -25.06 -57.33 39.02
C GLU A 228 -25.24 -56.99 37.53
N GLU A 229 -26.36 -57.39 36.90
CA GLU A 229 -26.66 -57.00 35.52
C GLU A 229 -26.91 -55.50 35.35
N VAL A 230 -27.64 -54.85 36.27
CA VAL A 230 -27.94 -53.42 36.21
C VAL A 230 -26.70 -52.58 36.49
N GLU A 231 -25.86 -52.96 37.45
CA GLU A 231 -24.58 -52.32 37.71
C GLU A 231 -23.61 -52.51 36.54
N ALA A 232 -23.55 -53.71 35.92
CA ALA A 232 -22.75 -53.92 34.71
C ALA A 232 -23.19 -53.03 33.54
N ARG A 233 -24.51 -52.85 33.33
CA ARG A 233 -25.05 -51.92 32.31
C ARG A 233 -24.75 -50.46 32.64
N LEU A 234 -25.00 -50.03 33.87
CA LEU A 234 -24.69 -48.66 34.31
C LEU A 234 -23.19 -48.34 34.25
N LEU A 235 -22.32 -49.33 34.49
CA LEU A 235 -20.87 -49.20 34.38
C LEU A 235 -20.41 -49.16 32.92
N ALA A 236 -21.08 -49.89 32.02
CA ALA A 236 -20.89 -49.78 30.57
C ALA A 236 -21.34 -48.41 30.03
N GLU A 237 -22.59 -47.99 30.28
CA GLU A 237 -23.11 -46.67 29.89
C GLU A 237 -22.24 -45.53 30.44
N ARG A 238 -21.79 -45.63 31.70
CA ARG A 238 -20.86 -44.65 32.29
C ARG A 238 -19.53 -44.61 31.56
N LYS A 239 -19.01 -45.74 31.09
CA LYS A 239 -17.74 -45.83 30.35
C LYS A 239 -17.87 -45.33 28.91
N GLU A 240 -19.02 -45.55 28.27
CA GLU A 240 -19.35 -44.94 26.97
C GLU A 240 -19.49 -43.42 27.07
N LEU A 241 -20.18 -42.92 28.10
CA LEU A 241 -20.24 -41.48 28.42
C LEU A 241 -18.85 -40.90 28.71
N GLU A 242 -18.01 -41.60 29.48
CA GLU A 242 -16.64 -41.17 29.80
C GLU A 242 -15.76 -41.09 28.54
N LEU A 243 -15.88 -42.06 27.61
CA LEU A 243 -15.22 -42.01 26.31
C LEU A 243 -15.77 -40.90 25.40
N PHE A 244 -17.09 -40.66 25.39
CA PHE A 244 -17.72 -39.57 24.64
C PHE A 244 -17.25 -38.20 25.14
N TYR A 245 -17.20 -37.99 26.46
CA TYR A 245 -16.68 -36.75 27.04
C TYR A 245 -15.18 -36.58 26.78
N GLN A 246 -14.36 -37.63 26.85
CA GLN A 246 -12.93 -37.57 26.48
C GLN A 246 -12.74 -37.19 25.00
N GLY A 247 -13.50 -37.81 24.10
CA GLY A 247 -13.48 -37.47 22.67
C GLY A 247 -13.85 -36.01 22.40
N ARG A 248 -14.92 -35.52 23.05
CA ARG A 248 -15.33 -34.11 22.94
C ARG A 248 -14.35 -33.14 23.61
N GLU A 249 -13.70 -33.52 24.70
CA GLU A 249 -12.65 -32.71 25.34
C GLU A 249 -11.41 -32.60 24.45
N GLU A 250 -11.01 -33.67 23.75
CA GLU A 250 -9.95 -33.60 22.73
C GLU A 250 -10.32 -32.74 21.53
N GLU A 251 -11.55 -32.87 21.02
CA GLU A 251 -12.06 -32.04 19.92
C GLU A 251 -12.01 -30.54 20.30
N LEU A 252 -12.51 -30.18 21.48
CA LEU A 252 -12.47 -28.82 22.01
C LEU A 252 -11.04 -28.32 22.27
N LYS A 253 -10.11 -29.18 22.71
CA LYS A 253 -8.68 -28.83 22.80
C LYS A 253 -8.09 -28.50 21.44
N ARG A 254 -8.44 -29.24 20.38
CA ARG A 254 -7.99 -28.97 19.00
C ARG A 254 -8.61 -27.68 18.46
N GLU A 255 -9.89 -27.42 18.70
CA GLU A 255 -10.54 -26.14 18.37
C GLU A 255 -9.82 -24.97 19.06
N VAL A 256 -9.64 -25.02 20.39
CA VAL A 256 -8.96 -23.98 21.17
C VAL A 256 -7.52 -23.75 20.69
N GLN A 257 -6.77 -24.80 20.37
CA GLN A 257 -5.42 -24.67 19.80
C GLN A 257 -5.43 -24.00 18.42
N SER A 258 -6.40 -24.31 17.55
CA SER A 258 -6.54 -23.66 16.25
C SER A 258 -6.87 -22.16 16.38
N LEU A 259 -7.75 -21.81 17.33
CA LEU A 259 -8.15 -20.43 17.59
C LEU A 259 -7.00 -19.64 18.25
N GLN A 260 -6.20 -20.28 19.11
CA GLN A 260 -4.95 -19.70 19.64
C GLN A 260 -3.86 -19.52 18.58
N ALA A 261 -3.87 -20.26 17.47
CA ALA A 261 -3.01 -19.96 16.31
C ALA A 261 -3.51 -18.71 15.58
N VAL A 262 -4.81 -18.66 15.23
CA VAL A 262 -5.43 -17.48 14.59
C VAL A 262 -5.22 -16.19 15.40
N ILE A 263 -5.39 -16.23 16.73
CA ILE A 263 -5.15 -15.07 17.60
C ILE A 263 -3.68 -14.58 17.48
N ARG A 264 -2.70 -15.49 17.44
CA ARG A 264 -1.28 -15.12 17.31
C ARG A 264 -0.97 -14.54 15.93
N ASP A 265 -1.53 -15.11 14.87
CA ASP A 265 -1.38 -14.58 13.51
C ASP A 265 -2.01 -13.18 13.38
N MET A 266 -3.17 -12.96 14.01
CA MET A 266 -3.82 -11.65 14.07
C MET A 266 -3.05 -10.63 14.93
N GLN A 267 -2.43 -11.05 16.03
CA GLN A 267 -1.54 -10.20 16.83
C GLN A 267 -0.30 -9.80 16.01
N ALA A 268 0.37 -10.75 15.36
CA ALA A 268 1.51 -10.47 14.50
C ALA A 268 1.15 -9.57 13.30
N ALA A 269 -0.03 -9.74 12.70
CA ALA A 269 -0.53 -8.86 11.65
C ALA A 269 -0.79 -7.43 12.16
N ARG A 270 -1.34 -7.28 13.37
CA ARG A 270 -1.56 -5.99 14.02
C ARG A 270 -0.24 -5.30 14.37
N GLU A 271 0.76 -6.03 14.84
CA GLU A 271 2.10 -5.50 15.13
C GLU A 271 2.80 -5.01 13.87
N ARG A 272 2.74 -5.76 12.75
CA ARG A 272 3.24 -5.30 11.44
C ARG A 272 2.53 -4.03 10.99
N SER A 273 1.20 -3.99 11.01
CA SER A 273 0.43 -2.81 10.64
C SER A 273 0.74 -1.57 11.52
N GLN A 274 1.06 -1.78 12.80
CA GLN A 274 1.53 -0.70 13.68
C GLN A 274 2.97 -0.25 13.37
N GLN A 275 3.86 -1.16 12.96
CA GLN A 275 5.21 -0.82 12.50
C GLN A 275 5.16 -0.07 11.16
N GLU A 276 4.36 -0.53 10.20
CA GLU A 276 4.07 0.15 8.93
C GLU A 276 3.54 1.57 9.17
N GLN A 277 2.56 1.74 10.07
CA GLN A 277 2.07 3.07 10.45
C GLN A 277 3.15 3.95 11.08
N GLN A 278 4.03 3.41 11.93
CA GLN A 278 5.13 4.18 12.53
C GLN A 278 6.17 4.59 11.48
N GLN A 279 6.53 3.70 10.54
CA GLN A 279 7.43 4.01 9.42
C GLN A 279 6.84 5.09 8.50
N LEU A 280 5.56 4.99 8.14
CA LEU A 280 4.86 6.03 7.36
C LEU A 280 4.87 7.38 8.09
N LEU A 281 4.68 7.40 9.41
CA LEU A 281 4.69 8.62 10.23
C LEU A 281 6.09 9.23 10.36
N GLN A 282 7.15 8.42 10.35
CA GLN A 282 8.54 8.89 10.24
C GLN A 282 8.81 9.49 8.85
N HIS A 283 8.43 8.78 7.78
CA HIS A 283 8.63 9.24 6.40
C HIS A 283 7.84 10.52 6.08
N GLU A 284 6.65 10.70 6.67
CA GLU A 284 5.92 11.96 6.65
C GLU A 284 6.67 13.11 7.35
N GLN A 285 7.33 12.85 8.48
CA GLN A 285 8.11 13.87 9.19
C GLN A 285 9.36 14.28 8.41
N GLU A 286 10.06 13.33 7.80
CA GLU A 286 11.18 13.59 6.89
C GLU A 286 10.72 14.41 5.67
N HIS A 287 9.62 14.01 5.03
CA HIS A 287 9.08 14.73 3.88
C HIS A 287 8.64 16.16 4.26
N ARG A 288 8.06 16.37 5.45
CA ARG A 288 7.72 17.70 5.95
C ARG A 288 8.99 18.55 6.15
N GLY A 289 10.06 17.98 6.70
CA GLY A 289 11.37 18.62 6.83
C GLY A 289 11.93 19.07 5.49
N LEU A 290 12.01 18.17 4.52
CA LEU A 290 12.48 18.47 3.16
C LEU A 290 11.62 19.53 2.44
N THR A 291 10.30 19.54 2.66
CA THR A 291 9.45 20.61 2.10
C THR A 291 9.70 21.98 2.73
N ALA A 292 10.01 22.04 4.03
CA ALA A 292 10.34 23.29 4.71
C ALA A 292 11.69 23.85 4.23
N GLU A 293 12.70 22.99 4.09
CA GLU A 293 14.02 23.38 3.55
C GLU A 293 13.91 23.90 2.09
N LEU A 294 13.12 23.22 1.24
CA LEU A 294 12.85 23.68 -0.11
C LEU A 294 12.10 25.03 -0.16
N GLU A 295 11.25 25.32 0.83
CA GLU A 295 10.56 26.61 0.94
C GLU A 295 11.49 27.72 1.45
N GLU A 296 12.35 27.44 2.42
CA GLU A 296 13.40 28.37 2.86
C GLU A 296 14.35 28.73 1.71
N LEU A 297 14.86 27.73 0.98
CA LEU A 297 15.70 27.94 -0.22
C LEU A 297 15.01 28.76 -1.31
N ARG A 298 13.69 28.58 -1.51
CA ARG A 298 12.88 29.42 -2.42
C ARG A 298 12.81 30.86 -1.95
N THR A 299 12.55 31.12 -0.66
CA THR A 299 12.53 32.49 -0.14
C THR A 299 13.90 33.17 -0.20
N ALA A 300 14.98 32.43 0.08
CA ALA A 300 16.35 32.93 -0.05
C ALA A 300 16.68 33.34 -1.50
N ASN A 301 16.32 32.51 -2.48
CA ASN A 301 16.52 32.80 -3.91
C ASN A 301 15.70 34.02 -4.39
N ASN A 302 14.43 34.12 -3.95
CA ASN A 302 13.59 35.29 -4.22
C ASN A 302 14.20 36.58 -3.64
N ASN A 303 14.73 36.52 -2.41
CA ASN A 303 15.39 37.66 -1.75
C ASN A 303 16.70 38.07 -2.44
N LEU A 304 17.49 37.12 -2.95
CA LEU A 304 18.67 37.39 -3.77
C LEU A 304 18.29 38.04 -5.11
N THR A 305 17.26 37.52 -5.78
CA THR A 305 16.75 38.06 -7.04
C THR A 305 16.29 39.52 -6.89
N ALA A 306 15.51 39.81 -5.83
CA ALA A 306 15.07 41.17 -5.51
C ALA A 306 16.24 42.12 -5.22
N ARG A 307 17.31 41.66 -4.55
CA ARG A 307 18.54 42.44 -4.34
C ARG A 307 19.25 42.77 -5.65
N VAL A 308 19.35 41.83 -6.59
CA VAL A 308 20.00 42.06 -7.89
C VAL A 308 19.21 43.05 -8.74
N VAL A 309 17.88 42.94 -8.79
CA VAL A 309 17.01 43.90 -9.49
C VAL A 309 17.20 45.31 -8.94
N LYS A 310 17.06 45.50 -7.62
CA LYS A 310 17.24 46.80 -6.97
C LYS A 310 18.64 47.40 -7.21
N MET A 311 19.69 46.57 -7.18
CA MET A 311 21.05 47.03 -7.47
C MET A 311 21.19 47.54 -8.91
N ASN A 312 20.55 46.88 -9.89
CA ASN A 312 20.53 47.34 -11.28
C ASN A 312 19.73 48.65 -11.44
N GLU A 313 18.59 48.82 -10.75
CA GLU A 313 17.82 50.07 -10.74
C GLU A 313 18.62 51.25 -10.16
N GLU A 314 19.31 51.04 -9.03
CA GLU A 314 20.19 52.07 -8.47
C GLU A 314 21.35 52.43 -9.40
N MET A 315 21.92 51.45 -10.11
CA MET A 315 23.04 51.66 -11.04
C MET A 315 22.62 52.34 -12.35
N THR A 316 21.44 52.02 -12.91
CA THR A 316 20.91 52.72 -14.09
C THR A 316 20.50 54.15 -13.75
N SER A 317 19.89 54.38 -12.58
CA SER A 317 19.58 55.72 -12.07
C SER A 317 20.83 56.59 -11.90
N LYS A 318 21.90 56.05 -11.28
CA LYS A 318 23.19 56.75 -11.14
C LYS A 318 23.83 57.08 -12.50
N ARG A 319 23.74 56.19 -13.49
CA ARG A 319 24.19 56.44 -14.88
C ARG A 319 23.43 57.57 -15.56
N LEU A 320 22.11 57.59 -15.45
CA LEU A 320 21.26 58.65 -16.04
C LEU A 320 21.56 60.02 -15.41
N GLN A 321 21.75 60.09 -14.09
CA GLN A 321 22.19 61.33 -13.43
C GLN A 321 23.58 61.79 -13.88
N GLY A 322 24.53 60.86 -14.08
CA GLY A 322 25.86 61.19 -14.59
C GLY A 322 25.81 61.80 -15.99
N ALA A 323 25.10 61.14 -16.91
CA ALA A 323 24.93 61.61 -18.29
C ALA A 323 24.27 63.00 -18.36
N ALA A 324 23.18 63.22 -17.60
CA ALA A 324 22.48 64.50 -17.57
C ALA A 324 23.36 65.67 -17.04
N ARG A 325 24.27 65.38 -16.09
CA ARG A 325 25.24 66.39 -15.61
C ARG A 325 26.30 66.72 -16.67
N GLU A 326 26.81 65.70 -17.38
CA GLU A 326 27.78 65.89 -18.45
C GLU A 326 27.18 66.70 -19.61
N GLU A 327 25.98 66.35 -20.06
CA GLU A 327 25.25 67.06 -21.13
C GLU A 327 24.99 68.53 -20.77
N HIS A 328 24.51 68.80 -19.55
CA HIS A 328 24.29 70.16 -19.05
C HIS A 328 25.59 71.00 -19.00
N MET A 329 26.74 70.40 -18.64
CA MET A 329 28.02 71.11 -18.69
C MET A 329 28.49 71.37 -20.13
N LEU A 330 28.30 70.41 -21.05
CA LEU A 330 28.60 70.60 -22.47
C LEU A 330 27.76 71.74 -23.08
N ASP A 331 26.49 71.88 -22.70
CA ASP A 331 25.66 73.02 -23.13
C ASP A 331 26.09 74.36 -22.51
N GLN A 332 26.59 74.39 -21.27
CA GLN A 332 27.21 75.60 -20.71
C GLN A 332 28.49 76.00 -21.46
N ILE A 333 29.30 75.03 -21.89
CA ILE A 333 30.48 75.30 -22.74
C ILE A 333 30.04 75.84 -24.10
N ARG A 334 29.13 75.15 -24.79
CA ARG A 334 28.56 75.59 -26.09
C ARG A 334 27.95 76.99 -26.02
N GLN A 335 27.33 77.37 -24.89
CA GLN A 335 26.83 78.73 -24.68
C GLN A 335 27.98 79.74 -24.55
N ALA A 336 28.96 79.49 -23.67
CA ALA A 336 30.11 80.37 -23.49
C ALA A 336 30.95 80.54 -24.78
N GLU A 337 31.05 79.50 -25.61
CA GLU A 337 31.67 79.56 -26.94
C GLU A 337 30.92 80.49 -27.90
N ARG A 338 29.57 80.45 -27.92
CA ARG A 338 28.74 81.37 -28.73
C ARG A 338 28.90 82.81 -28.26
N GLU A 339 28.88 83.04 -26.95
CA GLU A 339 29.07 84.35 -26.32
C GLU A 339 30.47 84.91 -26.66
N SER A 340 31.52 84.10 -26.50
CA SER A 340 32.89 84.45 -26.91
C SER A 340 33.01 84.72 -28.42
N SER A 341 32.32 83.94 -29.27
CA SER A 341 32.29 84.15 -30.73
C SER A 341 31.62 85.46 -31.12
N SER A 342 30.56 85.88 -30.40
CA SER A 342 29.93 87.19 -30.60
C SER A 342 30.89 88.32 -30.24
N LEU A 343 31.50 88.26 -29.05
CA LEU A 343 32.45 89.29 -28.59
C LEU A 343 33.67 89.42 -29.53
N ARG A 344 34.19 88.32 -30.09
CA ARG A 344 35.26 88.38 -31.11
C ARG A 344 34.82 89.15 -32.36
N LYS A 345 33.60 88.92 -32.85
CA LYS A 345 33.06 89.65 -34.01
C LYS A 345 32.82 91.13 -33.71
N GLU A 346 32.32 91.45 -32.51
CA GLU A 346 32.16 92.84 -32.07
C GLU A 346 33.49 93.56 -31.95
N ILE A 347 34.50 92.96 -31.32
CA ILE A 347 35.85 93.53 -31.23
C ILE A 347 36.42 93.82 -32.63
N GLU A 348 36.23 92.92 -33.60
CA GLU A 348 36.67 93.16 -34.99
C GLU A 348 35.86 94.27 -35.68
N GLY A 349 34.57 94.39 -35.37
CA GLY A 349 33.73 95.51 -35.79
C GLY A 349 34.22 96.86 -35.24
N VAL A 350 34.56 96.94 -33.96
CA VAL A 350 35.07 98.18 -33.35
C VAL A 350 36.49 98.50 -33.85
N LYS A 351 37.36 97.50 -34.07
CA LYS A 351 38.67 97.69 -34.73
C LYS A 351 38.53 98.28 -36.13
N THR A 352 37.64 97.75 -36.98
CA THR A 352 37.50 98.26 -38.36
C THR A 352 36.95 99.70 -38.36
N GLN A 353 36.11 100.07 -37.40
CA GLN A 353 35.72 101.48 -37.17
C GLN A 353 36.88 102.35 -36.66
N LEU A 354 37.76 101.81 -35.81
CA LEU A 354 38.97 102.49 -35.35
C LEU A 354 39.95 102.73 -36.51
N GLU A 355 40.15 101.75 -37.39
CA GLU A 355 41.01 101.89 -38.57
C GLU A 355 40.43 102.88 -39.58
N LEU A 356 39.12 102.84 -39.86
CA LEU A 356 38.43 103.85 -40.65
C LEU A 356 38.62 105.26 -40.08
N THR A 357 38.38 105.47 -38.78
CA THR A 357 38.54 106.79 -38.15
C THR A 357 39.99 107.28 -38.10
N ARG A 358 40.98 106.37 -37.99
CA ARG A 358 42.41 106.70 -38.14
C ARG A 358 42.80 107.04 -39.58
N LEU A 359 42.12 106.48 -40.58
CA LEU A 359 42.30 106.88 -42.00
C LEU A 359 41.63 108.22 -42.30
N GLU A 360 40.40 108.45 -41.80
CA GLU A 360 39.73 109.76 -41.83
C GLU A 360 40.62 110.85 -41.19
N LEU A 361 41.22 110.56 -40.02
CA LEU A 361 42.15 111.48 -39.33
C LEU A 361 43.35 111.83 -40.21
N LYS A 362 44.03 110.83 -40.79
CA LYS A 362 45.18 111.03 -41.69
C LYS A 362 44.82 111.80 -42.96
N GLU A 363 43.64 111.58 -43.52
CA GLU A 363 43.16 112.38 -44.65
C GLU A 363 42.95 113.84 -44.24
N LYS A 364 42.36 114.11 -43.06
CA LYS A 364 42.22 115.48 -42.52
C LYS A 364 43.57 116.12 -42.19
N GLU A 365 44.56 115.36 -41.70
CA GLU A 365 45.94 115.84 -41.47
C GLU A 365 46.62 116.23 -42.79
N LEU A 366 46.47 115.43 -43.85
CA LEU A 366 46.96 115.75 -45.19
C LEU A 366 46.21 116.92 -45.82
N GLU A 367 44.91 117.08 -45.55
CA GLU A 367 44.11 118.24 -45.97
C GLU A 367 44.59 119.52 -45.27
N VAL A 368 44.80 119.49 -43.95
CA VAL A 368 45.43 120.60 -43.18
C VAL A 368 46.81 120.94 -43.73
N ALA A 369 47.66 119.95 -44.02
CA ALA A 369 48.98 120.17 -44.59
C ALA A 369 48.95 120.80 -46.00
N ARG A 370 47.92 120.51 -46.81
CA ARG A 370 47.66 121.17 -48.11
C ARG A 370 47.10 122.58 -47.94
N MET A 371 46.32 122.84 -46.89
CA MET A 371 45.66 124.11 -46.58
C MET A 371 46.60 125.18 -45.97
N ASN A 372 47.93 125.03 -46.10
CA ASN A 372 48.93 126.01 -45.63
C ASN A 372 48.91 127.38 -46.38
N SER A 373 47.98 127.58 -47.32
CA SER A 373 47.65 128.86 -47.96
C SER A 373 46.21 129.34 -47.71
N GLY A 374 45.43 128.61 -46.91
CA GLY A 374 44.01 128.87 -46.64
C GLY A 374 43.74 129.85 -45.50
N SER A 375 42.46 130.14 -45.25
CA SER A 375 42.05 131.12 -44.22
C SER A 375 42.26 130.59 -42.80
N GLN A 376 42.61 131.50 -41.88
CA GLN A 376 42.80 131.19 -40.46
C GLN A 376 41.52 130.66 -39.79
N GLU A 377 40.33 130.93 -40.34
CA GLU A 377 39.06 130.33 -39.89
C GLU A 377 38.90 128.88 -40.34
N GLU A 378 39.30 128.54 -41.56
CA GLU A 378 39.19 127.18 -42.10
C GLU A 378 40.05 126.21 -41.27
N MET A 379 41.28 126.62 -40.93
CA MET A 379 42.15 125.89 -40.00
C MET A 379 41.47 125.61 -38.65
N LYS A 380 40.75 126.58 -38.06
CA LYS A 380 40.02 126.37 -36.80
C LYS A 380 38.91 125.33 -36.95
N THR A 381 38.18 125.33 -38.07
CA THR A 381 37.14 124.31 -38.31
C THR A 381 37.72 122.92 -38.57
N LEU A 382 38.94 122.83 -39.12
CA LEU A 382 39.66 121.57 -39.31
C LEU A 382 40.24 121.04 -37.99
N ALA A 383 40.84 121.90 -37.17
CA ALA A 383 41.31 121.53 -35.83
C ALA A 383 40.17 120.97 -34.97
N ALA A 384 39.01 121.65 -34.91
CA ALA A 384 37.84 121.17 -34.18
C ALA A 384 37.26 119.84 -34.73
N LYS A 385 37.50 119.51 -36.00
CA LYS A 385 37.17 118.18 -36.58
C LYS A 385 38.22 117.13 -36.19
N HIS A 386 39.50 117.49 -36.17
CA HIS A 386 40.60 116.63 -35.74
C HIS A 386 40.45 116.24 -34.26
N ASP A 387 40.24 117.21 -33.36
CA ASP A 387 39.96 116.98 -31.93
C ASP A 387 38.75 116.05 -31.71
N LYS A 388 37.68 116.25 -32.51
CA LYS A 388 36.48 115.41 -32.46
C LYS A 388 36.76 113.97 -32.93
N SER A 389 37.62 113.79 -33.94
CA SER A 389 38.07 112.47 -34.40
C SER A 389 39.01 111.80 -33.39
N LEU A 390 39.92 112.54 -32.75
CA LEU A 390 40.74 112.03 -31.64
C LEU A 390 39.86 111.57 -30.47
N SER A 391 38.86 112.37 -30.07
CA SER A 391 37.90 111.98 -29.02
C SER A 391 37.08 110.74 -29.39
N LYS A 392 36.77 110.53 -30.68
CA LYS A 392 36.12 109.30 -31.18
C LYS A 392 37.09 108.11 -31.12
N ILE A 393 38.35 108.29 -31.51
CA ILE A 393 39.41 107.27 -31.45
C ILE A 393 39.62 106.78 -30.00
N VAL A 394 39.78 107.69 -29.04
CA VAL A 394 39.96 107.33 -27.61
C VAL A 394 38.78 106.48 -27.10
N LYS A 395 37.54 106.86 -27.41
CA LYS A 395 36.34 106.10 -27.00
C LYS A 395 36.26 104.71 -27.62
N LEU A 396 36.68 104.56 -28.88
CA LEU A 396 36.76 103.25 -29.55
C LEU A 396 37.89 102.38 -28.95
N GLU A 397 38.99 102.99 -28.51
CA GLU A 397 40.07 102.29 -27.80
C GLU A 397 39.66 101.85 -26.39
N GLU A 398 38.89 102.67 -25.65
CA GLU A 398 38.24 102.32 -24.39
C GLU A 398 37.24 101.15 -24.56
N GLU A 399 36.38 101.19 -25.59
CA GLU A 399 35.43 100.11 -25.88
C GLU A 399 36.15 98.79 -26.24
N ILE A 400 37.18 98.84 -27.09
CA ILE A 400 38.01 97.67 -27.42
C ILE A 400 38.67 97.10 -26.16
N TRP A 401 39.16 97.96 -25.25
CA TRP A 401 39.78 97.51 -24.01
C TRP A 401 38.77 96.84 -23.08
N SER A 402 37.57 97.40 -22.92
CA SER A 402 36.48 96.81 -22.12
C SER A 402 36.06 95.45 -22.66
N LYS A 403 35.74 95.34 -23.95
CA LYS A 403 35.32 94.07 -24.57
C LYS A 403 36.44 93.02 -24.57
N LYS A 404 37.71 93.45 -24.61
CA LYS A 404 38.87 92.55 -24.46
C LYS A 404 39.01 92.00 -23.04
N SER A 405 38.70 92.81 -22.02
CA SER A 405 38.65 92.37 -20.62
C SER A 405 37.53 91.35 -20.39
N GLU A 406 36.33 91.63 -20.90
CA GLU A 406 35.20 90.69 -20.89
C GLU A 406 35.56 89.36 -21.60
N LEU A 407 36.16 89.43 -22.78
CA LEU A 407 36.60 88.24 -23.52
C LEU A 407 37.63 87.41 -22.73
N GLN A 408 38.56 88.03 -22.00
CA GLN A 408 39.47 87.29 -21.11
C GLN A 408 38.74 86.61 -19.95
N ALA A 409 37.69 87.23 -19.38
CA ALA A 409 36.85 86.59 -18.37
C ALA A 409 36.07 85.39 -18.94
N PHE A 410 35.58 85.47 -20.18
CA PHE A 410 34.96 84.34 -20.88
C PHE A 410 35.98 83.22 -21.18
N GLU A 411 37.20 83.53 -21.62
CA GLU A 411 38.25 82.53 -21.84
C GLU A 411 38.67 81.81 -20.55
N GLN A 412 38.73 82.53 -19.41
CA GLN A 412 38.95 81.92 -18.09
C GLN A 412 37.76 81.03 -17.67
N ARG A 413 36.52 81.47 -17.89
CA ARG A 413 35.30 80.69 -17.59
C ARG A 413 35.23 79.41 -18.42
N ILE A 414 35.59 79.47 -19.71
CA ILE A 414 35.66 78.29 -20.59
C ILE A 414 36.69 77.30 -20.03
N ARG A 415 37.93 77.74 -19.73
CA ARG A 415 38.98 76.87 -19.16
C ARG A 415 38.53 76.17 -17.88
N LEU A 416 37.87 76.88 -16.96
CA LEU A 416 37.33 76.32 -15.72
C LEU A 416 36.17 75.33 -15.94
N LEU A 417 35.42 75.46 -17.03
CA LEU A 417 34.41 74.47 -17.43
C LEU A 417 35.06 73.24 -18.10
N THR A 418 36.12 73.43 -18.90
CA THR A 418 36.91 72.32 -19.47
C THR A 418 37.48 71.42 -18.37
N GLU A 419 38.15 72.00 -17.36
CA GLU A 419 38.70 71.28 -16.21
C GLU A 419 37.61 70.52 -15.41
N LYS A 420 36.40 71.07 -15.33
CA LYS A 420 35.23 70.39 -14.73
C LYS A 420 34.67 69.26 -15.59
N THR A 421 34.70 69.37 -16.92
CA THR A 421 34.35 68.25 -17.80
C THR A 421 35.42 67.15 -17.82
N GLU A 422 36.70 67.49 -17.67
CA GLU A 422 37.79 66.49 -17.55
C GLU A 422 37.71 65.71 -16.23
N THR A 423 37.40 66.38 -15.12
CA THR A 423 37.21 65.73 -13.81
C THR A 423 35.95 64.86 -13.76
N VAL A 424 34.81 65.31 -14.29
CA VAL A 424 33.62 64.43 -14.44
C VAL A 424 33.87 63.30 -15.45
N GLY A 425 34.70 63.54 -16.47
CA GLY A 425 35.16 62.51 -17.40
C GLY A 425 35.95 61.39 -16.71
N SER A 426 36.86 61.74 -15.80
CA SER A 426 37.65 60.77 -15.03
C SER A 426 36.83 60.07 -13.94
N GLU A 427 35.90 60.75 -13.26
CA GLU A 427 34.91 60.11 -12.38
C GLU A 427 34.09 59.06 -13.15
N ARG A 428 33.57 59.42 -14.33
CA ARG A 428 32.80 58.51 -15.20
C ARG A 428 33.61 57.28 -15.61
N ASP A 429 34.91 57.44 -15.87
CA ASP A 429 35.78 56.33 -16.25
C ASP A 429 36.19 55.46 -15.04
N GLU A 430 36.29 56.03 -13.84
CA GLU A 430 36.39 55.23 -12.62
C GLU A 430 35.10 54.43 -12.37
N TRP A 431 33.93 55.05 -12.55
CA TRP A 431 32.64 54.35 -12.49
C TRP A 431 32.52 53.24 -13.56
N ARG A 432 33.09 53.43 -14.76
CA ARG A 432 33.20 52.35 -15.76
C ARG A 432 34.06 51.19 -15.26
N ARG A 433 35.24 51.45 -14.68
CA ARG A 433 36.13 50.40 -14.10
C ARG A 433 35.48 49.67 -12.92
N ARG A 434 34.79 50.40 -12.03
CA ARG A 434 34.01 49.82 -10.93
C ARG A 434 32.88 48.94 -11.47
N PHE A 435 32.21 49.36 -12.55
CA PHE A 435 31.16 48.57 -13.19
C PHE A 435 31.69 47.30 -13.85
N THR A 436 32.77 47.33 -14.62
CA THR A 436 33.32 46.12 -15.25
C THR A 436 33.80 45.11 -14.19
N ASN A 437 34.39 45.58 -13.09
CA ASN A 437 34.74 44.73 -11.95
C ASN A 437 33.50 44.07 -11.28
N MET A 438 32.37 44.78 -11.22
CA MET A 438 31.10 44.20 -10.75
C MET A 438 30.46 43.25 -11.78
N GLU A 439 30.61 43.49 -13.09
CA GLU A 439 30.19 42.53 -14.11
C GLU A 439 31.03 41.25 -14.08
N GLU A 440 32.34 41.36 -13.85
CA GLU A 440 33.24 40.22 -13.66
C GLU A 440 32.86 39.41 -12.40
N LYS A 441 32.57 40.09 -11.29
CA LYS A 441 32.04 39.45 -10.07
C LYS A 441 30.68 38.81 -10.28
N ASN A 442 29.75 39.47 -10.98
CA ASN A 442 28.44 38.91 -11.30
C ASN A 442 28.56 37.69 -12.23
N LYS A 443 29.48 37.70 -13.19
CA LYS A 443 29.80 36.52 -14.03
C LYS A 443 30.36 35.38 -13.18
N HIS A 444 31.27 35.68 -12.24
CA HIS A 444 31.83 34.67 -11.34
C HIS A 444 30.77 34.06 -10.41
N LEU A 445 29.91 34.90 -9.82
CA LEU A 445 28.76 34.47 -9.00
C LEU A 445 27.73 33.68 -9.82
N MET A 446 27.51 34.02 -11.10
CA MET A 446 26.66 33.23 -11.99
C MET A 446 27.27 31.86 -12.30
N ILE A 447 28.59 31.75 -12.46
CA ILE A 447 29.29 30.47 -12.63
C ILE A 447 29.19 29.62 -11.35
N GLU A 448 29.33 30.22 -10.17
CA GLU A 448 29.11 29.54 -8.88
C GLU A 448 27.64 29.10 -8.69
N LEU A 449 26.69 29.93 -9.11
CA LEU A 449 25.25 29.59 -9.12
C LEU A 449 24.94 28.44 -10.08
N GLU A 450 25.56 28.40 -11.27
CA GLU A 450 25.41 27.28 -12.21
C GLU A 450 26.13 26.01 -11.72
N ALA A 451 27.28 26.14 -11.07
CA ALA A 451 27.99 25.01 -10.46
C ALA A 451 27.14 24.36 -9.35
N THR A 452 26.69 25.15 -8.37
CA THR A 452 25.82 24.68 -7.27
C THR A 452 24.47 24.15 -7.77
N LYS A 453 23.88 24.77 -8.80
CA LYS A 453 22.68 24.25 -9.49
C LYS A 453 22.94 22.95 -10.25
N SER A 454 24.16 22.71 -10.73
CA SER A 454 24.54 21.44 -11.36
C SER A 454 24.80 20.33 -10.32
N GLU A 455 25.31 20.70 -9.15
CA GLU A 455 25.54 19.81 -8.01
C GLU A 455 24.23 19.38 -7.37
N ALA A 456 23.32 20.33 -7.08
CA ALA A 456 21.96 20.03 -6.62
C ALA A 456 21.15 19.18 -7.63
N LYS A 457 21.45 19.27 -8.92
CA LYS A 457 20.89 18.35 -9.94
C LYS A 457 21.45 16.94 -9.86
N ARG A 458 22.72 16.76 -9.44
CA ARG A 458 23.31 15.42 -9.23
C ARG A 458 22.72 14.77 -7.99
N THR A 459 22.68 15.47 -6.86
CA THR A 459 22.13 14.92 -5.61
C THR A 459 20.65 14.55 -5.75
N VAL A 460 19.84 15.36 -6.44
CA VAL A 460 18.45 15.00 -6.79
C VAL A 460 18.39 13.76 -7.70
N ALA A 461 19.28 13.62 -8.68
CA ALA A 461 19.33 12.43 -9.54
C ALA A 461 19.80 11.16 -8.79
N GLU A 462 20.68 11.31 -7.81
CA GLU A 462 21.15 10.23 -6.93
C GLU A 462 20.01 9.77 -5.99
N VAL A 463 19.31 10.70 -5.33
CA VAL A 463 18.14 10.39 -4.49
C VAL A 463 16.98 9.78 -5.30
N VAL A 464 16.77 10.21 -6.55
CA VAL A 464 15.80 9.54 -7.45
C VAL A 464 16.24 8.11 -7.76
N LYS A 465 17.52 7.89 -8.09
CA LYS A 465 18.05 6.55 -8.36
C LYS A 465 17.97 5.62 -7.13
N GLU A 466 18.21 6.14 -5.92
CA GLU A 466 18.03 5.39 -4.67
C GLU A 466 16.56 5.01 -4.46
N LYS A 467 15.61 5.92 -4.75
CA LYS A 467 14.18 5.60 -4.74
C LYS A 467 13.80 4.56 -5.79
N ASP A 468 14.33 4.63 -7.01
CA ASP A 468 14.05 3.64 -8.06
C ASP A 468 14.56 2.24 -7.68
N ILE A 469 15.71 2.15 -7.02
CA ILE A 469 16.24 0.90 -6.43
C ILE A 469 15.32 0.39 -5.31
N HIS A 470 14.86 1.27 -4.42
CA HIS A 470 13.99 0.87 -3.30
C HIS A 470 12.59 0.43 -3.79
N ILE A 471 12.04 1.10 -4.80
CA ILE A 471 10.81 0.69 -5.49
C ILE A 471 11.00 -0.70 -6.11
N SER A 472 12.11 -0.94 -6.81
CA SER A 472 12.40 -2.25 -7.42
C SER A 472 12.46 -3.37 -6.36
N SER A 473 13.04 -3.09 -5.19
CA SER A 473 13.09 -4.02 -4.06
C SER A 473 11.71 -4.32 -3.47
N LEU A 474 10.83 -3.32 -3.39
CA LEU A 474 9.45 -3.49 -2.92
C LEU A 474 8.58 -4.22 -3.96
N GLU A 475 8.82 -4.01 -5.26
CA GLU A 475 8.17 -4.77 -6.33
C GLU A 475 8.55 -6.26 -6.29
N GLU A 476 9.82 -6.59 -6.02
CA GLU A 476 10.26 -7.97 -5.80
C GLU A 476 9.62 -8.59 -4.56
N GLU A 477 9.60 -7.89 -3.42
CA GLU A 477 8.93 -8.36 -2.20
C GLU A 477 7.42 -8.61 -2.43
N VAL A 478 6.72 -7.68 -3.09
CA VAL A 478 5.30 -7.82 -3.45
C VAL A 478 5.05 -9.05 -4.34
N GLU A 479 5.96 -9.38 -5.25
CA GLU A 479 5.85 -10.58 -6.09
C GLU A 479 6.10 -11.88 -5.30
N THR A 480 7.02 -11.89 -4.31
CA THR A 480 7.16 -13.03 -3.39
C THR A 480 5.90 -13.24 -2.55
N LEU A 481 5.29 -12.17 -2.04
CA LEU A 481 4.04 -12.22 -1.28
C LEU A 481 2.85 -12.68 -2.13
N ARG A 482 2.83 -12.38 -3.44
CA ARG A 482 1.86 -12.96 -4.39
C ARG A 482 2.08 -14.47 -4.57
N ALA A 483 3.32 -14.90 -4.73
CA ALA A 483 3.65 -16.33 -4.86
C ALA A 483 3.27 -17.13 -3.59
N ASP A 484 3.52 -16.59 -2.39
CA ASP A 484 3.12 -17.22 -1.13
C ASP A 484 1.61 -17.19 -0.89
N LYS A 485 0.91 -16.12 -1.28
CA LYS A 485 -0.56 -16.09 -1.30
C LYS A 485 -1.15 -17.21 -2.17
N ASP A 486 -0.53 -17.51 -3.32
CA ASP A 486 -1.00 -18.57 -4.21
C ASP A 486 -0.59 -19.98 -3.72
N ARG A 487 0.57 -20.14 -3.08
CA ARG A 487 0.89 -21.36 -2.30
C ARG A 487 -0.14 -21.61 -1.20
N ILE A 488 -0.56 -20.58 -0.45
CA ILE A 488 -1.58 -20.68 0.59
C ILE A 488 -2.95 -21.07 0.01
N LYS A 489 -3.34 -20.54 -1.16
CA LYS A 489 -4.56 -21.00 -1.87
C LYS A 489 -4.49 -22.50 -2.20
N VAL A 490 -3.36 -22.97 -2.76
CA VAL A 490 -3.16 -24.38 -3.13
C VAL A 490 -3.25 -25.27 -1.88
N LEU A 491 -2.54 -24.92 -0.80
CA LEU A 491 -2.60 -25.63 0.48
C LEU A 491 -4.03 -25.65 1.05
N SER A 492 -4.74 -24.52 1.07
CA SER A 492 -6.13 -24.45 1.54
C SER A 492 -7.07 -25.32 0.69
N SER A 493 -6.89 -25.35 -0.63
CA SER A 493 -7.68 -26.21 -1.51
C SER A 493 -7.43 -27.71 -1.24
N ARG A 494 -6.16 -28.08 -0.99
CA ARG A 494 -5.76 -29.43 -0.62
C ARG A 494 -6.33 -29.84 0.74
N THR A 495 -6.21 -29.00 1.78
CA THR A 495 -6.77 -29.31 3.11
C THR A 495 -8.30 -29.44 3.06
N ARG A 496 -9.00 -28.66 2.24
CA ARG A 496 -10.44 -28.85 2.00
C ARG A 496 -10.76 -30.20 1.33
N GLN A 497 -9.93 -30.65 0.38
CA GLN A 497 -10.07 -31.96 -0.24
C GLN A 497 -9.78 -33.11 0.73
N GLU A 498 -8.75 -32.97 1.58
CA GLU A 498 -8.40 -33.95 2.61
C GLU A 498 -9.50 -34.04 3.69
N LEU A 499 -10.09 -32.91 4.11
CA LEU A 499 -11.27 -32.88 5.00
C LEU A 499 -12.52 -33.47 4.34
N PHE A 500 -12.73 -33.25 3.04
CA PHE A 500 -13.84 -33.86 2.31
C PHE A 500 -13.70 -35.39 2.25
N GLN A 501 -12.50 -35.90 1.96
CA GLN A 501 -12.22 -37.35 2.00
C GLN A 501 -12.31 -37.95 3.41
N GLN A 502 -11.97 -37.20 4.46
CA GLN A 502 -12.23 -37.62 5.84
C GLN A 502 -13.73 -37.72 6.11
N ARG A 503 -14.53 -36.76 5.62
CA ARG A 503 -15.98 -36.76 5.75
C ARG A 503 -16.64 -37.93 5.00
N GLU A 504 -16.22 -38.23 3.77
CA GLU A 504 -16.70 -39.41 3.03
C GLU A 504 -16.41 -40.72 3.80
N ARG A 505 -15.25 -40.81 4.48
CA ARG A 505 -14.92 -41.96 5.34
C ARG A 505 -15.78 -42.03 6.59
N THR A 506 -16.07 -40.91 7.26
CA THR A 506 -16.96 -40.92 8.43
C THR A 506 -18.39 -41.25 8.03
N GLU A 507 -18.91 -40.71 6.92
CA GLU A 507 -20.25 -41.05 6.41
C GLU A 507 -20.33 -42.53 5.99
N SER A 508 -19.27 -43.10 5.41
CA SER A 508 -19.17 -44.54 5.13
C SER A 508 -19.13 -45.41 6.40
N LEU A 509 -18.43 -44.96 7.46
CA LEU A 509 -18.38 -45.66 8.75
C LEU A 509 -19.72 -45.55 9.50
N GLU A 510 -20.42 -44.43 9.41
CA GLU A 510 -21.78 -44.27 9.94
C GLU A 510 -22.78 -45.19 9.24
N GLU A 511 -22.66 -45.40 7.92
CA GLU A 511 -23.45 -46.43 7.22
C GLU A 511 -23.11 -47.85 7.69
N GLU A 512 -21.84 -48.18 7.89
CA GLU A 512 -21.41 -49.50 8.35
C GLU A 512 -21.87 -49.79 9.78
N VAL A 513 -21.73 -48.81 10.69
CA VAL A 513 -22.29 -48.86 12.05
C VAL A 513 -23.82 -48.99 12.03
N ARG A 514 -24.51 -48.31 11.11
CA ARG A 514 -25.97 -48.46 10.95
C ARG A 514 -26.36 -49.88 10.54
N ARG A 515 -25.68 -50.45 9.53
CA ARG A 515 -25.91 -51.84 9.08
C ARG A 515 -25.62 -52.86 10.18
N LEU A 516 -24.58 -52.63 11.00
CA LEU A 516 -24.30 -53.47 12.17
C LEU A 516 -25.40 -53.35 13.24
N GLY A 517 -25.95 -52.15 13.45
CA GLY A 517 -27.12 -51.92 14.31
C GLY A 517 -28.37 -52.65 13.81
N ASP A 518 -28.65 -52.59 12.50
CA ASP A 518 -29.76 -53.29 11.85
C ASP A 518 -29.62 -54.82 12.03
N LEU A 519 -28.43 -55.38 11.76
CA LEU A 519 -28.11 -56.79 11.97
C LEU A 519 -28.23 -57.22 13.44
N MET A 520 -27.80 -56.38 14.40
CA MET A 520 -28.00 -56.64 15.83
C MET A 520 -29.49 -56.62 16.20
N GLN A 521 -30.31 -55.76 15.58
CA GLN A 521 -31.75 -55.78 15.80
C GLN A 521 -32.39 -57.05 15.22
N GLU A 522 -32.01 -57.47 14.01
CA GLU A 522 -32.47 -58.74 13.42
C GLU A 522 -32.10 -59.94 14.30
N GLU A 523 -30.88 -59.97 14.84
CA GLU A 523 -30.43 -61.03 15.75
C GLU A 523 -31.22 -61.02 17.07
N GLN A 524 -31.53 -59.85 17.63
CA GLN A 524 -32.39 -59.69 18.80
C GLN A 524 -33.84 -60.10 18.53
N GLU A 525 -34.37 -59.84 17.33
CA GLU A 525 -35.68 -60.33 16.91
C GLU A 525 -35.69 -61.84 16.67
N GLY A 526 -34.61 -62.40 16.13
CA GLY A 526 -34.40 -63.85 16.04
C GLY A 526 -34.39 -64.51 17.42
N LYS A 527 -33.63 -63.94 18.37
CA LYS A 527 -33.59 -64.39 19.78
C LYS A 527 -34.97 -64.28 20.45
N LYS A 528 -35.76 -63.24 20.18
CA LYS A 528 -37.15 -63.12 20.66
C LYS A 528 -38.07 -64.20 20.07
N LYS A 529 -37.97 -64.48 18.77
CA LYS A 529 -38.74 -65.55 18.09
C LYS A 529 -38.39 -66.93 18.65
N LEU A 530 -37.09 -67.24 18.77
CA LEU A 530 -36.60 -68.47 19.41
C LEU A 530 -37.06 -68.60 20.87
N SER A 531 -37.04 -67.51 21.65
CA SER A 531 -37.55 -67.50 23.02
C SER A 531 -39.06 -67.78 23.10
N GLN A 532 -39.84 -67.27 22.14
CA GLN A 532 -41.27 -67.57 22.01
C GLN A 532 -41.52 -69.04 21.60
N GLU A 533 -40.75 -69.57 20.66
CA GLU A 533 -40.81 -70.99 20.26
C GLU A 533 -40.42 -71.92 21.41
N ILE A 534 -39.35 -71.63 22.15
CA ILE A 534 -38.94 -72.36 23.36
C ILE A 534 -40.05 -72.31 24.41
N SER A 535 -40.65 -71.14 24.65
CA SER A 535 -41.78 -71.00 25.59
C SER A 535 -43.00 -71.84 25.18
N LEU A 536 -43.26 -71.93 23.87
CA LEU A 536 -44.37 -72.71 23.31
C LEU A 536 -44.08 -74.22 23.36
N LEU A 537 -42.83 -74.65 23.13
CA LEU A 537 -42.38 -76.03 23.28
C LEU A 537 -42.37 -76.49 24.74
N VAL A 538 -41.92 -75.64 25.68
CA VAL A 538 -42.01 -75.91 27.13
C VAL A 538 -43.47 -76.11 27.53
N ARG A 539 -44.36 -75.21 27.09
CA ARG A 539 -45.81 -75.36 27.32
C ARG A 539 -46.37 -76.66 26.72
N GLN A 540 -45.96 -77.06 25.52
CA GLN A 540 -46.38 -78.33 24.92
C GLN A 540 -45.86 -79.55 25.72
N LEU A 541 -44.64 -79.47 26.26
CA LEU A 541 -44.08 -80.51 27.13
C LEU A 541 -44.82 -80.60 28.46
N ASP A 542 -45.21 -79.48 29.07
CA ASP A 542 -46.06 -79.48 30.27
C ASP A 542 -47.48 -79.99 29.96
N GLU A 543 -48.11 -79.58 28.86
CA GLU A 543 -49.41 -80.12 28.43
C GLU A 543 -49.35 -81.63 28.11
N LEU A 544 -48.21 -82.15 27.63
CA LEU A 544 -47.96 -83.59 27.47
C LEU A 544 -47.69 -84.31 28.80
N ARG A 545 -47.00 -83.64 29.73
CA ARG A 545 -46.71 -84.15 31.08
C ARG A 545 -47.99 -84.26 31.91
N ASP A 546 -48.89 -83.30 31.81
CA ASP A 546 -50.20 -83.32 32.46
C ASP A 546 -51.10 -84.40 31.84
N ARG A 547 -51.10 -84.56 30.50
CA ARG A 547 -51.79 -85.68 29.84
C ARG A 547 -51.24 -87.04 30.24
N SER A 548 -49.92 -87.18 30.34
CA SER A 548 -49.26 -88.41 30.81
C SER A 548 -49.61 -88.70 32.26
N SER A 549 -49.62 -87.68 33.11
CA SER A 549 -50.02 -87.79 34.52
C SER A 549 -51.50 -88.14 34.69
N SER A 550 -52.39 -87.58 33.86
CA SER A 550 -53.81 -87.97 33.82
C SER A 550 -53.98 -89.40 33.33
N MET A 551 -53.35 -89.79 32.20
CA MET A 551 -53.43 -91.16 31.69
C MET A 551 -52.93 -92.18 32.71
N MET A 552 -51.78 -91.95 33.36
CA MET A 552 -51.27 -92.86 34.38
C MET A 552 -52.21 -92.99 35.60
N VAL A 553 -52.92 -91.93 35.97
CA VAL A 553 -53.93 -91.95 37.06
C VAL A 553 -55.23 -92.63 36.63
N ASP A 554 -55.72 -92.34 35.43
CA ASP A 554 -57.01 -92.82 34.93
C ASP A 554 -56.93 -94.26 34.40
N GLU A 555 -55.77 -94.69 33.87
CA GLU A 555 -55.48 -96.08 33.53
C GLU A 555 -55.30 -96.92 34.80
N SER A 556 -54.61 -96.41 35.83
CA SER A 556 -54.56 -97.05 37.16
C SER A 556 -55.96 -97.19 37.78
N ARG A 557 -56.82 -96.17 37.64
CA ARG A 557 -58.22 -96.23 38.10
C ARG A 557 -59.07 -97.21 37.29
N SER A 558 -58.88 -97.27 35.98
CA SER A 558 -59.58 -98.20 35.09
C SER A 558 -59.22 -99.66 35.40
N GLN A 559 -57.93 -99.94 35.63
CA GLN A 559 -57.46 -101.27 36.07
C GLN A 559 -58.02 -101.63 37.46
N LEU A 560 -58.04 -100.68 38.42
CA LEU A 560 -58.63 -100.92 39.73
C LEU A 560 -60.14 -101.17 39.67
N ALA A 561 -60.86 -100.44 38.81
CA ALA A 561 -62.30 -100.58 38.61
C ALA A 561 -62.65 -101.92 37.94
N ALA A 562 -61.92 -102.31 36.88
CA ALA A 562 -62.10 -103.59 36.22
C ALA A 562 -61.87 -104.77 37.19
N MET A 563 -60.80 -104.71 37.99
CA MET A 563 -60.49 -105.74 38.99
C MET A 563 -61.55 -105.80 40.11
N GLN A 564 -62.14 -104.67 40.51
CA GLN A 564 -63.26 -104.66 41.47
C GLN A 564 -64.56 -105.21 40.88
N GLU A 565 -64.85 -104.95 39.60
CA GLU A 565 -66.03 -105.47 38.91
C GLU A 565 -65.91 -106.98 38.62
N GLU A 566 -64.71 -107.46 38.29
CA GLU A 566 -64.40 -108.89 38.15
C GLU A 566 -64.53 -109.63 39.49
N LEU A 567 -64.01 -109.06 40.58
CA LEU A 567 -64.16 -109.62 41.93
C LEU A 567 -65.62 -109.61 42.43
N ALA A 568 -66.46 -108.70 41.94
CA ALA A 568 -67.90 -108.70 42.18
C ALA A 568 -68.60 -109.83 41.40
N ARG A 569 -68.27 -110.00 40.12
CA ARG A 569 -68.76 -111.13 39.29
C ARG A 569 -68.34 -112.49 39.86
N GLU A 570 -67.10 -112.63 40.33
CA GLU A 570 -66.61 -113.87 40.93
C GLU A 570 -67.35 -114.21 42.25
N ARG A 571 -67.68 -113.19 43.06
CA ARG A 571 -68.47 -113.38 44.29
C ARG A 571 -69.91 -113.79 44.02
N GLN A 572 -70.59 -113.15 43.06
CA GLN A 572 -71.94 -113.56 42.67
C GLN A 572 -71.92 -114.98 42.06
N SER A 573 -70.95 -115.26 41.19
CA SER A 573 -70.74 -116.61 40.62
C SER A 573 -70.48 -117.67 41.70
N ARG A 574 -69.69 -117.36 42.75
CA ARG A 574 -69.52 -118.26 43.89
C ARG A 574 -70.81 -118.52 44.66
N GLN A 575 -71.62 -117.51 44.95
CA GLN A 575 -72.89 -117.74 45.65
C GLN A 575 -73.87 -118.58 44.81
N GLU A 576 -74.00 -118.29 43.51
CA GLU A 576 -74.81 -119.10 42.59
C GLU A 576 -74.25 -120.52 42.39
N ALA A 577 -72.93 -120.72 42.52
CA ALA A 577 -72.30 -122.04 42.48
C ALA A 577 -72.45 -122.81 43.80
N GLU A 578 -72.39 -122.14 44.96
CA GLU A 578 -72.53 -122.75 46.28
C GLU A 578 -73.98 -123.22 46.53
N GLU A 579 -75.00 -122.47 46.13
CA GLU A 579 -76.41 -122.94 46.18
C GLU A 579 -76.65 -124.13 45.24
N ARG A 580 -76.02 -124.14 44.05
CA ARG A 580 -76.09 -125.27 43.11
C ARG A 580 -75.31 -126.49 43.63
N LEU A 581 -74.17 -126.31 44.30
CA LEU A 581 -73.41 -127.38 44.95
C LEU A 581 -74.15 -127.99 46.15
N LEU A 582 -74.81 -127.17 46.97
CA LEU A 582 -75.64 -127.67 48.08
C LEU A 582 -76.82 -128.52 47.59
N THR A 583 -77.29 -128.26 46.36
CA THR A 583 -78.37 -129.01 45.71
C THR A 583 -77.85 -130.25 44.96
N ALA A 584 -76.61 -130.25 44.49
CA ALA A 584 -76.00 -131.35 43.74
C ALA A 584 -75.30 -132.41 44.61
N LEU A 585 -74.74 -132.04 45.77
CA LEU A 585 -74.00 -132.95 46.66
C LEU A 585 -74.87 -133.93 47.48
N LEU A 586 -76.11 -134.16 47.04
CA LEU A 586 -77.02 -135.18 47.59
C LEU A 586 -77.18 -136.41 46.69
N GLU A 587 -76.66 -136.41 45.45
CA GLU A 587 -76.71 -137.55 44.53
C GLU A 587 -75.35 -137.77 43.84
N ARG A 588 -74.78 -138.98 44.02
CA ARG A 588 -73.47 -139.46 43.49
C ARG A 588 -72.23 -138.72 44.02
N GLU A 589 -71.30 -139.34 44.76
CA GLU A 589 -70.90 -140.75 44.91
C GLU A 589 -70.20 -141.36 43.66
N GLU A 590 -69.04 -142.00 43.89
CA GLU A 590 -68.15 -142.67 42.92
C GLU A 590 -67.50 -141.75 41.85
N VAL A 591 -66.28 -141.86 41.30
CA VAL A 591 -65.09 -142.75 41.30
C VAL A 591 -64.24 -142.25 40.09
N VAL A 592 -62.92 -142.38 39.92
CA VAL A 592 -61.74 -142.51 40.81
C VAL A 592 -60.47 -142.33 39.92
N GLU A 593 -59.29 -142.04 40.50
CA GLU A 593 -57.94 -142.17 39.87
C GLU A 593 -57.64 -141.35 38.58
N SER A 594 -56.40 -141.18 38.10
CA SER A 594 -55.06 -141.14 38.74
C SER A 594 -54.21 -140.09 37.97
N LYS A 595 -53.29 -139.29 38.53
CA LYS A 595 -52.22 -139.41 39.56
C LYS A 595 -50.87 -139.93 39.04
N ASP A 596 -49.84 -139.08 39.19
CA ASP A 596 -48.37 -139.33 39.15
C ASP A 596 -47.77 -139.90 37.84
N GLN A 597 -46.64 -139.44 37.28
CA GLN A 597 -45.40 -138.89 37.87
C GLN A 597 -44.82 -137.78 36.94
N VAL A 598 -44.13 -136.70 37.35
CA VAL A 598 -43.38 -136.31 38.58
C VAL A 598 -41.98 -136.93 38.73
N LYS A 599 -40.93 -136.19 38.32
CA LYS A 599 -39.81 -135.73 39.20
C LYS A 599 -38.89 -134.70 38.47
N VAL A 600 -38.40 -133.54 38.99
CA VAL A 600 -37.85 -133.08 40.31
C VAL A 600 -36.31 -133.13 40.34
N GLU A 601 -35.53 -132.21 40.95
CA GLU A 601 -35.79 -130.82 41.46
C GLU A 601 -34.66 -129.85 40.97
N LEU A 602 -33.70 -129.23 41.68
CA LEU A 602 -33.29 -128.97 43.09
C LEU A 602 -32.12 -127.93 42.99
N THR A 603 -31.90 -126.81 43.70
CA THR A 603 -32.41 -126.08 44.90
C THR A 603 -31.96 -124.58 44.75
N SER A 604 -32.25 -123.54 45.57
CA SER A 604 -33.07 -123.30 46.78
C SER A 604 -33.36 -121.79 46.91
N ASN A 605 -34.35 -121.40 47.72
CA ASN A 605 -34.39 -120.09 48.39
C ASN A 605 -33.25 -119.95 49.43
N LYS A 606 -32.98 -118.71 49.90
CA LYS A 606 -33.28 -118.22 51.28
C LYS A 606 -32.23 -117.25 51.83
N GLN A 607 -32.70 -116.32 52.66
CA GLN A 607 -31.99 -115.29 53.46
C GLN A 607 -31.64 -114.01 52.66
N LEU A 608 -32.06 -112.79 53.03
CA LEU A 608 -32.01 -112.04 54.32
C LEU A 608 -30.56 -111.78 54.73
N VAL A 609 -30.01 -110.59 54.48
CA VAL A 609 -30.20 -109.28 55.18
C VAL A 609 -29.09 -109.06 56.21
N GLU A 610 -28.63 -107.79 56.32
CA GLU A 610 -27.45 -107.34 57.07
C GLU A 610 -26.11 -107.90 56.50
N ALA A 611 -24.95 -107.26 56.50
CA ALA A 611 -24.38 -105.94 56.82
C ALA A 611 -22.83 -106.19 56.77
N LEU A 612 -21.87 -105.26 56.56
CA LEU A 612 -21.84 -103.81 56.31
C LEU A 612 -20.40 -103.39 55.85
N HIS A 613 -20.24 -102.11 55.49
CA HIS A 613 -18.99 -101.29 55.48
C HIS A 613 -17.93 -101.38 54.36
N GLY A 614 -17.38 -100.19 54.00
CA GLY A 614 -16.19 -99.95 53.16
C GLY A 614 -16.49 -99.26 51.81
N VAL A 615 -17.01 -98.02 51.73
CA VAL A 615 -16.34 -96.70 51.96
C VAL A 615 -15.18 -96.40 51.01
N GLY A 616 -15.28 -95.30 50.25
CA GLY A 616 -14.23 -94.81 49.33
C GLY A 616 -14.65 -93.62 48.45
N GLU A 617 -14.73 -92.41 49.02
CA GLU A 617 -14.89 -91.14 48.29
C GLU A 617 -13.55 -90.72 47.63
N LEU A 618 -13.50 -89.96 46.52
CA LEU A 618 -13.65 -88.50 46.35
C LEU A 618 -13.72 -88.24 44.81
N GLN A 619 -14.31 -87.19 44.22
CA GLN A 619 -14.64 -85.80 44.55
C GLN A 619 -13.49 -84.75 44.55
N VAL A 620 -13.37 -84.05 43.41
CA VAL A 620 -12.93 -82.65 43.20
C VAL A 620 -11.60 -82.16 43.84
N LYS A 621 -10.64 -81.83 42.96
CA LYS A 621 -9.84 -80.58 42.91
C LYS A 621 -9.20 -80.46 41.51
N LEU A 622 -9.31 -79.30 40.84
CA LEU A 622 -8.36 -78.17 40.82
C LEU A 622 -6.94 -78.56 40.35
N SER A 623 -6.24 -77.76 39.55
CA SER A 623 -6.59 -76.54 38.81
C SER A 623 -5.47 -76.24 37.79
N GLU A 624 -5.57 -75.11 37.07
CA GLU A 624 -4.62 -74.63 36.06
C GLU A 624 -4.51 -75.52 34.77
N ASP A 625 -4.41 -74.99 33.55
CA ASP A 625 -4.19 -73.59 33.16
C ASP A 625 -4.93 -73.13 31.89
N ILE A 626 -4.92 -71.81 31.69
CA ILE A 626 -5.45 -71.11 30.51
C ILE A 626 -4.39 -71.09 29.39
N ALA A 627 -4.86 -71.01 28.12
CA ALA A 627 -4.07 -71.04 26.88
C ALA A 627 -3.47 -72.43 26.56
N ILE A 628 -3.46 -72.91 25.32
CA ILE A 628 -3.40 -72.19 24.03
C ILE A 628 -4.47 -72.76 23.06
N PHE A 629 -5.30 -71.89 22.49
CA PHE A 629 -6.19 -72.22 21.36
C PHE A 629 -6.32 -71.03 20.39
N LEU A 630 -5.19 -70.67 19.77
CA LEU A 630 -5.10 -69.86 18.56
C LEU A 630 -4.07 -70.49 17.62
N ASP A 631 -4.09 -70.05 16.36
CA ASP A 631 -3.11 -70.33 15.30
C ASP A 631 -2.94 -71.79 14.85
N SER A 632 -3.94 -72.32 14.13
CA SER A 632 -3.74 -72.91 12.77
C SER A 632 -5.03 -73.53 12.19
N LEU A 633 -5.30 -73.48 10.88
CA LEU A 633 -4.95 -72.49 9.84
C LEU A 633 -5.89 -72.74 8.63
N ASP A 634 -6.18 -71.72 7.82
CA ASP A 634 -7.19 -71.79 6.76
C ASP A 634 -6.87 -72.68 5.56
N LEU A 635 -7.94 -73.20 4.95
CA LEU A 635 -7.98 -73.80 3.61
C LEU A 635 -8.01 -72.65 2.58
N ALA A 636 -6.99 -72.46 1.73
CA ALA A 636 -6.70 -73.22 0.51
C ALA A 636 -7.35 -72.67 -0.79
N HIS A 637 -6.50 -72.50 -1.81
CA HIS A 637 -6.76 -72.44 -3.27
C HIS A 637 -7.03 -71.08 -3.99
N GLN A 638 -5.93 -70.60 -4.59
CA GLN A 638 -5.80 -70.12 -5.99
C GLN A 638 -6.46 -68.80 -6.45
N PRO A 639 -5.65 -67.74 -6.69
CA PRO A 639 -5.83 -66.84 -7.81
C PRO A 639 -5.27 -67.45 -9.12
N SER A 640 -5.54 -66.82 -10.28
CA SER A 640 -5.00 -67.25 -11.57
C SER A 640 -4.47 -66.08 -12.42
N TRP A 641 -3.59 -66.43 -13.37
CA TRP A 641 -2.88 -65.57 -14.34
C TRP A 641 -1.68 -64.76 -13.82
N SER A 642 -0.53 -65.11 -14.43
CA SER A 642 0.84 -64.59 -14.31
C SER A 642 1.21 -63.97 -15.70
N PRO A 643 2.46 -63.88 -16.24
CA PRO A 643 3.81 -64.26 -15.76
C PRO A 643 4.92 -63.22 -16.08
N LEU A 644 6.19 -63.69 -16.10
CA LEU A 644 7.48 -63.02 -16.41
C LEU A 644 8.00 -62.07 -15.32
N GLU A 645 9.29 -61.96 -14.96
CA GLU A 645 10.63 -62.60 -15.18
C GLU A 645 11.63 -61.48 -14.74
N GLU A 646 12.93 -61.62 -14.43
CA GLU A 646 13.82 -62.66 -13.87
C GLU A 646 14.94 -61.86 -13.11
N GLU A 647 15.86 -62.35 -12.28
CA GLU A 647 16.30 -63.70 -11.87
C GLU A 647 16.65 -63.66 -10.35
N GLN A 648 17.46 -64.60 -9.84
CA GLN A 648 18.02 -64.56 -8.49
C GLN A 648 19.55 -64.59 -8.51
N LYS A 649 20.22 -63.97 -7.52
CA LYS A 649 21.38 -64.61 -6.86
C LYS A 649 21.64 -64.07 -5.44
N LYS A 650 21.84 -65.02 -4.52
CA LYS A 650 22.40 -64.90 -3.15
C LYS A 650 23.94 -65.03 -3.23
N PRO A 651 24.77 -64.96 -2.15
CA PRO A 651 24.50 -64.89 -0.70
C PRO A 651 25.24 -63.69 -0.02
N SER A 652 25.55 -63.57 1.28
CA SER A 652 25.55 -64.51 2.44
C SER A 652 25.51 -63.78 3.80
N TRP A 653 24.90 -64.41 4.82
CA TRP A 653 25.30 -64.49 6.24
C TRP A 653 26.03 -63.26 6.86
N SER A 654 25.48 -62.62 7.90
CA SER A 654 25.73 -63.07 9.29
C SER A 654 25.05 -62.21 10.38
N LEU A 655 24.78 -62.84 11.52
CA LEU A 655 24.80 -62.36 12.93
C LEU A 655 23.95 -61.15 13.43
N TRP A 656 23.57 -61.29 14.72
CA TRP A 656 23.00 -60.30 15.65
C TRP A 656 21.57 -59.80 15.33
N SER A 657 20.75 -59.37 16.28
CA SER A 657 20.53 -59.74 17.71
C SER A 657 19.19 -59.08 18.14
N SER A 658 18.68 -59.33 19.35
CA SER A 658 17.71 -58.40 19.96
C SER A 658 18.42 -57.06 20.26
N ASP A 659 17.78 -55.89 20.28
CA ASP A 659 16.72 -55.45 21.21
C ASP A 659 15.91 -54.24 20.68
N HIS A 660 14.76 -53.94 21.29
CA HIS A 660 14.04 -52.69 21.10
C HIS A 660 14.53 -51.60 22.08
N SER A 661 15.42 -50.70 21.65
CA SER A 661 15.51 -49.34 22.18
C SER A 661 16.31 -48.40 21.26
N ALA A 662 16.13 -47.08 21.42
CA ALA A 662 16.92 -46.00 20.82
C ALA A 662 16.99 -45.92 19.27
N SER A 663 15.94 -45.37 18.63
CA SER A 663 16.03 -44.75 17.28
C SER A 663 15.04 -43.59 17.11
N VAL A 664 15.07 -42.64 18.07
CA VAL A 664 14.37 -41.34 17.98
C VAL A 664 15.36 -40.15 18.01
N LEU A 665 16.67 -40.43 18.14
CA LEU A 665 17.74 -39.43 18.25
C LEU A 665 18.63 -39.31 17.00
N GLU A 666 18.11 -39.65 15.80
CA GLU A 666 18.83 -39.42 14.52
C GLU A 666 18.14 -38.44 13.56
N LEU A 667 17.16 -37.66 14.06
CA LEU A 667 16.55 -36.53 13.33
C LEU A 667 16.84 -35.15 13.96
N LEU A 668 17.70 -35.10 14.99
CA LEU A 668 18.23 -33.86 15.58
C LEU A 668 19.72 -33.62 15.29
N GLY A 669 20.39 -34.55 14.60
CA GLY A 669 21.83 -34.46 14.28
C GLY A 669 22.21 -33.64 13.03
N LYS A 670 21.25 -32.95 12.39
CA LYS A 670 21.48 -32.24 11.10
C LYS A 670 21.05 -30.76 11.10
N GLN A 671 20.81 -30.17 12.27
CA GLN A 671 20.37 -28.76 12.38
C GLN A 671 21.39 -27.82 13.05
N GLU A 672 22.46 -28.33 13.67
CA GLU A 672 23.50 -27.48 14.29
C GLU A 672 24.58 -27.00 13.30
N ALA A 673 24.79 -27.72 12.19
CA ALA A 673 25.78 -27.36 11.16
C ALA A 673 25.51 -26.01 10.47
N SER A 674 24.27 -25.50 10.53
CA SER A 674 23.88 -24.23 9.90
C SER A 674 24.04 -23.01 10.81
N MET A 675 24.21 -23.16 12.14
CA MET A 675 24.37 -22.00 13.04
C MET A 675 25.81 -21.46 13.10
N LEU A 676 26.82 -22.26 12.75
CA LEU A 676 28.24 -21.86 12.79
C LEU A 676 28.70 -20.98 11.61
N VAL A 677 27.82 -20.68 10.64
CA VAL A 677 28.11 -19.75 9.53
C VAL A 677 27.72 -18.31 9.86
N LEU A 678 26.78 -18.10 10.81
CA LEU A 678 26.31 -16.76 11.22
C LEU A 678 27.22 -16.10 12.27
N SER A 679 28.02 -16.88 13.00
CA SER A 679 29.03 -16.36 13.94
C SER A 679 30.20 -15.65 13.24
N SER A 680 30.48 -15.96 11.97
CA SER A 680 31.53 -15.30 11.18
C SER A 680 31.10 -13.97 10.55
N SER A 681 29.80 -13.75 10.32
CA SER A 681 29.28 -12.47 9.80
C SER A 681 29.20 -11.37 10.86
N LEU A 682 28.91 -11.73 12.13
CA LEU A 682 28.86 -10.76 13.24
C LEU A 682 30.21 -10.06 13.47
N GLY A 683 31.33 -10.78 13.33
CA GLY A 683 32.68 -10.20 13.47
C GLY A 683 33.05 -9.15 12.41
N GLN A 684 32.30 -9.04 11.31
CA GLN A 684 32.52 -7.96 10.32
C GLN A 684 31.76 -6.69 10.68
N ALA A 685 30.63 -6.78 11.40
CA ALA A 685 29.83 -5.64 11.82
C ALA A 685 30.60 -4.75 12.81
N ASP A 686 31.25 -5.34 13.82
CA ASP A 686 32.08 -4.59 14.77
C ASP A 686 33.22 -3.82 14.08
N SER A 687 33.86 -4.43 13.06
CA SER A 687 34.92 -3.78 12.28
C SER A 687 34.44 -2.58 11.43
N SER A 688 33.12 -2.47 11.24
CA SER A 688 32.46 -1.36 10.53
C SER A 688 32.02 -0.27 11.50
N CYS A 689 31.47 -0.65 12.66
CA CYS A 689 31.18 0.25 13.78
C CYS A 689 32.46 0.94 14.30
N GLU A 690 33.57 0.21 14.42
CA GLU A 690 34.85 0.77 14.88
C GLU A 690 35.47 1.72 13.85
N ARG A 691 35.30 1.44 12.55
CA ARG A 691 35.68 2.36 11.46
C ARG A 691 34.84 3.63 11.43
N LEU A 692 33.52 3.53 11.66
CA LEU A 692 32.66 4.71 11.85
C LEU A 692 33.10 5.50 13.08
N ALA A 693 33.39 4.84 14.20
CA ALA A 693 33.90 5.50 15.41
C ALA A 693 35.31 6.12 15.25
N GLN A 694 36.12 5.67 14.29
CA GLN A 694 37.36 6.37 13.88
C GLN A 694 37.06 7.57 12.99
N LEU A 695 36.22 7.42 11.97
CA LEU A 695 35.84 8.53 11.07
C LEU A 695 35.16 9.67 11.81
N THR A 696 34.26 9.38 12.76
CA THR A 696 33.63 10.39 13.62
C THR A 696 34.66 11.12 14.50
N ARG A 697 35.69 10.44 15.01
CA ARG A 697 36.79 11.08 15.75
C ARG A 697 37.65 11.97 14.85
N GLN A 698 38.03 11.50 13.67
CA GLN A 698 38.78 12.29 12.68
C GLN A 698 37.99 13.53 12.20
N LEU A 699 36.67 13.41 12.05
CA LEU A 699 35.79 14.56 11.78
C LEU A 699 35.74 15.55 12.95
N HIS A 700 35.74 15.07 14.20
CA HIS A 700 35.76 15.94 15.38
C HIS A 700 37.09 16.71 15.49
N GLU A 701 38.23 16.01 15.34
CA GLU A 701 39.57 16.60 15.31
C GLU A 701 39.75 17.59 14.13
N SER A 702 39.11 17.31 12.99
CA SER A 702 39.02 18.24 11.85
C SER A 702 38.23 19.52 12.19
N PHE A 703 37.11 19.39 12.92
CA PHE A 703 36.31 20.53 13.36
C PHE A 703 37.01 21.37 14.44
N GLU A 704 37.66 20.76 15.43
CA GLU A 704 38.39 21.51 16.46
C GLU A 704 39.61 22.25 15.89
N SER A 705 40.37 21.61 14.99
CA SER A 705 41.51 22.25 14.33
C SER A 705 41.10 23.43 13.42
N GLN A 706 39.92 23.38 12.79
CA GLN A 706 39.36 24.55 12.09
C GLN A 706 38.77 25.60 13.02
N GLY A 707 38.21 25.21 14.17
CA GLY A 707 37.66 26.11 15.19
C GLY A 707 38.72 27.08 15.76
N SER A 708 39.95 26.61 15.95
CA SER A 708 41.07 27.40 16.48
C SER A 708 41.38 28.66 15.66
N LEU A 709 41.17 28.63 14.34
CA LEU A 709 41.52 29.73 13.41
C LEU A 709 40.54 30.93 13.41
N ARG A 710 39.42 30.88 14.14
CA ARG A 710 38.43 31.98 14.18
C ARG A 710 38.57 32.95 15.36
N SER A 711 39.53 32.73 16.26
CA SER A 711 39.67 33.49 17.51
C SER A 711 40.54 34.76 17.42
N THR A 712 41.42 34.88 16.42
CA THR A 712 42.47 35.92 16.37
C THR A 712 42.14 37.14 15.49
N ALA A 713 40.99 37.16 14.82
CA ALA A 713 40.61 38.21 13.87
C ALA A 713 39.70 39.33 14.46
N ARG A 714 39.75 39.58 15.78
CA ARG A 714 38.85 40.57 16.43
C ARG A 714 39.52 41.55 17.42
N VAL A 715 40.80 41.87 17.20
CA VAL A 715 41.45 43.03 17.84
C VAL A 715 42.25 43.84 16.83
N ARG A 716 41.60 44.83 16.22
CA ARG A 716 42.17 46.14 15.86
C ARG A 716 41.03 47.10 15.49
N GLN A 717 41.04 48.27 16.12
CA GLN A 717 40.08 49.35 15.92
C GLN A 717 40.90 50.63 15.72
N GLU A 718 41.02 51.04 14.47
CA GLU A 718 41.44 52.37 13.98
C GLU A 718 40.96 52.49 12.53
#